data_AF-A0A210QBL3-F1
#
_entry.id   AF-A0A210QBL3-F1
#
_cell.length_a   1.000
_cell.length_b   1.000
_cell.length_c   1.000
_cell.angle_alpha   90.00
_cell.angle_beta   90.00
_cell.angle_gamma   90.00
#
_symmetry.space_group_name_H-M   'P 1'
#
loop_
_entity.id
_entity.type
_entity.pdbx_description
1 polymer ?
#
loop_
_entity_poly.entity_id
_entity_poly.type
_entity_poly.pdbx_seq_one_letter_code
_entity_poly.pdbx_strand_id
1 'polypeptide(L)'
;MNLTGACVSLLCVGVIVGTLGLDQTLQPGGNGANVVEAVVSRIRESCLFADDKGFLRRLAYVQSYDGTDPKTYRPGYDGGIWQLSISKFLETKYNNHLLEEYNLIADKFNIDWGQVQWGDLRKPLYSGIAAALFTKIHGGVGWRIEDQAQFFANNFLSMAGNNFTNLAEILAQGCSNTKKIDLVFVMDQSNSLSMDDNIRSKMFIQDIVNDFQVSLDKTRVGLVTYSTHATTRFHLNTYGSSSAVSTAIDNVPFDSGTTATDEALIKALTDVFQVSHGSRPDAVKVLIVITDGVSNDRLNTIHAAQGIHDNNIVIFSIGVGSHINHAELNAIATSPSCTHVMTVSGYTDLTALKQEIQEKTCRAPVYIQMNHTYTCVMEECPPLAVITPPGGVTVETNVTCGKITLFTAFGNPFPGNSFYETFSQTEAADLGALFRNTTTTQTLFMSLEDALALTNGTRGCTINVTPYNGDHRYHEVKCYLNGDQIECPNDCKEPWGYGNICTKESLLAGITKFPHPDDSTKYLECDIQGKLYVVQCPQNESYYDDCKQCIGGETPCVKPGTPLSTAIGNPCSVEAILANKFFFTYPSDVTKFIHCDVWGKAWVRPCPQGEEWDQHELTCIVPSKIANPCRSRSSGDPFLYTYPCDPTKYIQCDLWHESFTRQCNPPSFYFQQSSESCVSPLTFVPTTPRPGTCDGVPATITNPAIIWTQAPQTAAPTNGLPVINTPSSNGAYPFCRNCALYTSPCDAEHIRQMKLYFPVLGDRHHYIQCDLTGHMYLQTCTNNGLDYFDPITFTCVDGGLAVDNQLGR
;
A
#
# COMPACT_ATOMS: atom_id res chain seq x y z
N MET A 1 57.49 -21.83 9.16
CA MET A 1 56.74 -22.92 8.49
C MET A 1 55.54 -23.22 9.39
N ASN A 2 54.45 -22.45 9.25
CA ASN A 2 53.22 -22.69 8.46
C ASN A 2 52.40 -23.88 9.00
N LEU A 3 51.24 -23.65 9.66
CA LEU A 3 49.85 -23.52 9.10
C LEU A 3 49.33 -24.89 8.63
N THR A 4 48.17 -25.45 9.00
CA THR A 4 46.75 -25.00 9.10
C THR A 4 45.95 -26.07 9.90
N GLY A 5 44.69 -25.92 10.36
CA GLY A 5 43.69 -24.86 10.28
C GLY A 5 42.46 -25.25 11.14
N ALA A 6 41.88 -24.27 11.84
CA ALA A 6 40.65 -24.38 12.61
C ALA A 6 39.59 -23.45 11.99
N CYS A 7 38.35 -23.94 11.90
CA CYS A 7 37.19 -23.25 11.37
C CYS A 7 36.94 -21.89 12.05
N VAL A 8 36.81 -20.84 11.23
CA VAL A 8 36.29 -19.53 11.64
C VAL A 8 34.77 -19.55 11.47
N SER A 9 34.05 -19.39 12.58
CA SER A 9 32.62 -19.09 12.62
C SER A 9 32.45 -17.58 12.48
N LEU A 10 32.07 -17.10 11.30
CA LEU A 10 31.59 -15.72 11.12
C LEU A 10 30.16 -15.62 11.64
N LEU A 11 29.99 -14.93 12.78
CA LEU A 11 28.70 -14.45 13.26
C LEU A 11 28.38 -13.13 12.53
N CYS A 12 27.52 -13.19 11.52
CA CYS A 12 26.90 -12.01 10.93
C CYS A 12 25.87 -11.45 11.92
N VAL A 13 26.20 -10.35 12.59
CA VAL A 13 25.24 -9.54 13.34
C VAL A 13 24.42 -8.75 12.31
N GLY A 14 23.20 -9.21 12.04
CA GLY A 14 22.26 -8.55 11.15
C GLY A 14 21.55 -7.41 11.90
N VAL A 15 21.81 -6.17 11.47
CA VAL A 15 21.04 -4.98 11.87
C VAL A 15 19.71 -5.02 11.11
N ILE A 16 18.57 -5.06 11.80
CA ILE A 16 17.25 -5.01 11.17
C ILE A 16 16.75 -3.57 11.20
N VAL A 17 16.85 -2.93 10.04
CA VAL A 17 16.12 -1.70 9.72
C VAL A 17 14.69 -2.10 9.42
N GLY A 18 13.70 -1.51 10.09
CA GLY A 18 12.32 -1.54 9.61
C GLY A 18 12.25 -0.77 8.29
N THR A 19 12.48 -1.45 7.17
CA THR A 19 12.36 -0.85 5.84
C THR A 19 10.89 -0.83 5.44
N LEU A 20 10.43 0.27 4.81
CA LEU A 20 9.17 0.25 4.07
C LEU A 20 9.20 -0.94 3.09
N GLY A 21 8.12 -1.71 3.04
CA GLY A 21 8.11 -2.95 2.28
C GLY A 21 8.32 -2.72 0.79
N LEU A 22 9.28 -3.45 0.21
CA LEU A 22 9.44 -3.49 -1.24
C LEU A 22 8.31 -4.36 -1.80
N ASP A 23 7.27 -3.73 -2.34
CA ASP A 23 6.22 -4.42 -3.10
C ASP A 23 6.81 -5.03 -4.38
N GLN A 24 7.17 -6.32 -4.33
CA GLN A 24 7.75 -7.04 -5.46
C GLN A 24 6.78 -7.19 -6.62
N THR A 25 5.46 -7.09 -6.36
CA THR A 25 4.43 -7.17 -7.40
C THR A 25 4.43 -5.94 -8.32
N LEU A 26 5.03 -4.83 -7.86
CA LEU A 26 5.20 -3.58 -8.61
C LEU A 26 6.61 -3.41 -9.18
N GLN A 27 7.55 -4.31 -8.87
CA GLN A 27 8.92 -4.24 -9.39
C GLN A 27 8.99 -4.82 -10.81
N PRO A 28 9.47 -4.06 -11.81
CA PRO A 28 9.70 -4.62 -13.14
C PRO A 28 10.63 -5.84 -13.09
N GLY A 29 10.19 -6.95 -13.67
CA GLY A 29 10.97 -8.21 -13.68
C GLY A 29 10.82 -9.09 -12.44
N GLY A 30 10.00 -8.69 -11.45
CA GLY A 30 9.64 -9.56 -10.33
C GLY A 30 9.09 -10.90 -10.81
N ASN A 31 9.53 -12.00 -10.23
CA ASN A 31 9.17 -13.35 -10.65
C ASN A 31 9.23 -14.33 -9.48
N GLY A 32 8.77 -15.56 -9.73
CA GLY A 32 8.68 -16.64 -8.75
C GLY A 32 7.27 -16.83 -8.20
N ALA A 33 7.01 -18.03 -7.66
CA ALA A 33 5.69 -18.43 -7.18
C ALA A 33 5.12 -17.45 -6.13
N ASN A 34 5.93 -16.96 -5.20
CA ASN A 34 5.48 -16.03 -4.15
C ASN A 34 4.97 -14.69 -4.73
N VAL A 35 5.62 -14.18 -5.79
CA VAL A 35 5.19 -12.95 -6.48
C VAL A 35 3.87 -13.19 -7.20
N VAL A 36 3.72 -14.34 -7.87
CA VAL A 36 2.48 -14.71 -8.55
C VAL A 36 1.34 -14.88 -7.55
N GLU A 37 1.55 -15.59 -6.45
CA GLU A 37 0.55 -15.78 -5.39
C GLU A 37 0.10 -14.43 -4.80
N ALA A 38 1.03 -13.51 -4.55
CA ALA A 38 0.71 -12.18 -4.09
C ALA A 38 -0.15 -11.40 -5.10
N VAL A 39 0.20 -11.45 -6.40
CA VAL A 39 -0.59 -10.80 -7.46
C VAL A 39 -1.98 -11.41 -7.58
N VAL A 40 -2.09 -12.74 -7.65
CA VAL A 40 -3.39 -13.45 -7.79
C VAL A 40 -4.27 -13.16 -6.59
N SER A 41 -3.73 -13.22 -5.39
CA SER A 41 -4.46 -12.91 -4.16
C SER A 41 -4.99 -11.47 -4.17
N ARG A 42 -4.14 -10.50 -4.53
CA ARG A 42 -4.55 -9.09 -4.64
C ARG A 42 -5.67 -8.87 -5.66
N ILE A 43 -5.65 -9.59 -6.80
CA ILE A 43 -6.69 -9.50 -7.84
C ILE A 43 -8.00 -10.15 -7.38
N ARG A 44 -7.94 -11.29 -6.67
CA ARG A 44 -9.13 -12.00 -6.19
C ARG A 44 -9.80 -11.23 -5.06
N GLU A 45 -9.03 -10.81 -4.06
CA GLU A 45 -9.55 -10.13 -2.86
C GLU A 45 -10.02 -8.69 -3.13
N SER A 46 -9.60 -8.08 -4.24
CA SER A 46 -10.13 -6.78 -4.69
C SER A 46 -11.48 -6.88 -5.41
N CYS A 47 -12.01 -8.09 -5.59
CA CYS A 47 -13.17 -8.41 -6.41
C CYS A 47 -13.00 -8.09 -7.91
N LEU A 48 -11.81 -7.72 -8.38
CA LEU A 48 -11.56 -7.45 -9.79
C LEU A 48 -11.80 -8.70 -10.64
N PHE A 49 -11.32 -9.85 -10.17
CA PHE A 49 -11.55 -11.15 -10.81
C PHE A 49 -11.53 -12.27 -9.76
N ALA A 50 -12.51 -12.24 -8.85
CA ALA A 50 -12.62 -13.17 -7.73
C ALA A 50 -12.92 -14.61 -8.15
N ASP A 51 -13.77 -14.79 -9.17
CA ASP A 51 -14.15 -16.08 -9.77
C ASP A 51 -13.15 -16.49 -10.87
N ASP A 52 -11.84 -16.36 -10.60
CA ASP A 52 -10.80 -16.81 -11.53
C ASP A 52 -10.68 -18.33 -11.56
N LYS A 53 -11.30 -19.04 -10.60
CA LYS A 53 -11.31 -20.52 -10.50
C LYS A 53 -9.91 -21.12 -10.46
N GLY A 54 -8.94 -20.37 -9.91
CA GLY A 54 -7.51 -20.71 -9.88
C GLY A 54 -6.80 -20.61 -11.23
N PHE A 55 -7.47 -20.09 -12.26
CA PHE A 55 -6.93 -20.01 -13.61
C PHE A 55 -5.74 -19.08 -13.71
N LEU A 56 -5.76 -17.89 -13.06
CA LEU A 56 -4.64 -16.96 -13.19
C LEU A 56 -3.35 -17.55 -12.62
N ARG A 57 -3.45 -18.28 -11.51
CA ARG A 57 -2.31 -18.96 -10.89
C ARG A 57 -1.73 -20.04 -11.81
N ARG A 58 -2.60 -20.87 -12.40
CA ARG A 58 -2.20 -21.91 -13.37
C ARG A 58 -1.61 -21.31 -14.63
N LEU A 59 -2.23 -20.27 -15.16
CA LEU A 59 -1.81 -19.59 -16.37
C LEU A 59 -0.39 -19.01 -16.24
N ALA A 60 -0.07 -18.38 -15.11
CA ALA A 60 1.27 -17.85 -14.84
C ALA A 60 2.35 -18.95 -14.90
N TYR A 61 2.09 -20.09 -14.27
CA TYR A 61 3.03 -21.21 -14.27
C TYR A 61 3.17 -21.85 -15.65
N VAL A 62 2.05 -22.09 -16.33
CA VAL A 62 2.04 -22.70 -17.66
C VAL A 62 2.73 -21.81 -18.70
N GLN A 63 2.57 -20.49 -18.61
CA GLN A 63 3.11 -19.55 -19.59
C GLN A 63 4.60 -19.27 -19.40
N SER A 64 5.08 -19.21 -18.16
CA SER A 64 6.42 -18.68 -17.88
C SER A 64 7.12 -19.29 -16.67
N TYR A 65 6.60 -20.38 -16.11
CA TYR A 65 7.07 -20.94 -14.84
C TYR A 65 7.14 -19.86 -13.75
N ASP A 66 6.03 -19.14 -13.55
CA ASP A 66 5.93 -18.01 -12.62
C ASP A 66 6.91 -16.87 -12.93
N GLY A 67 7.22 -16.67 -14.21
CA GLY A 67 8.15 -15.66 -14.70
C GLY A 67 9.63 -16.04 -14.63
N THR A 68 9.95 -17.26 -14.20
CA THR A 68 11.33 -17.75 -14.10
C THR A 68 11.90 -18.24 -15.43
N ASP A 69 11.06 -18.45 -16.46
CA ASP A 69 11.54 -18.72 -17.82
C ASP A 69 12.40 -17.54 -18.30
N PRO A 70 13.65 -17.75 -18.76
CA PRO A 70 14.52 -16.69 -19.26
C PRO A 70 13.93 -15.86 -20.42
N LYS A 71 12.93 -16.38 -21.13
CA LYS A 71 12.23 -15.71 -22.23
C LYS A 71 11.04 -14.87 -21.77
N THR A 72 10.69 -14.88 -20.50
CA THR A 72 9.55 -14.13 -19.94
C THR A 72 9.64 -12.65 -20.29
N TYR A 73 10.80 -12.05 -20.00
CA TYR A 73 11.07 -10.60 -20.18
C TYR A 73 12.06 -10.34 -21.33
N ARG A 74 11.86 -11.02 -22.47
CA ARG A 74 12.71 -10.88 -23.66
C ARG A 74 12.60 -9.48 -24.29
N PRO A 75 13.65 -8.97 -24.95
CA PRO A 75 13.62 -7.66 -25.60
C PRO A 75 12.45 -7.52 -26.58
N GLY A 76 11.72 -6.41 -26.49
CA GLY A 76 10.57 -6.11 -27.36
C GLY A 76 9.27 -6.82 -27.00
N TYR A 77 9.22 -7.55 -25.87
CA TYR A 77 8.01 -8.21 -25.41
C TYR A 77 7.80 -7.99 -23.91
N ASP A 78 6.82 -7.14 -23.57
CA ASP A 78 6.57 -6.69 -22.20
C ASP A 78 5.35 -7.38 -21.56
N GLY A 79 4.82 -8.45 -22.15
CA GLY A 79 3.60 -9.15 -21.70
C GLY A 79 3.64 -9.78 -20.31
N GLY A 80 4.75 -9.64 -19.58
CA GLY A 80 4.94 -10.03 -18.19
C GLY A 80 4.81 -11.53 -17.94
N ILE A 81 4.55 -11.91 -16.70
CA ILE A 81 4.49 -13.32 -16.27
C ILE A 81 3.41 -14.09 -17.06
N TRP A 82 2.26 -13.47 -17.35
CA TRP A 82 1.15 -14.11 -18.06
C TRP A 82 1.28 -14.16 -19.58
N GLN A 83 2.39 -13.64 -20.14
CA GLN A 83 2.73 -13.73 -21.57
C GLN A 83 1.58 -13.30 -22.50
N LEU A 84 0.93 -12.16 -22.20
CA LEU A 84 -0.01 -11.54 -23.14
C LEU A 84 0.75 -10.99 -24.35
N SER A 85 0.16 -11.01 -25.54
CA SER A 85 0.68 -10.24 -26.67
C SER A 85 0.22 -8.78 -26.59
N ILE A 86 0.90 -7.88 -27.30
CA ILE A 86 0.50 -6.46 -27.35
C ILE A 86 -0.94 -6.29 -27.86
N SER A 87 -1.37 -7.12 -28.81
CA SER A 87 -2.76 -7.11 -29.31
C SER A 87 -3.77 -7.41 -28.20
N LYS A 88 -3.52 -8.45 -27.39
CA LYS A 88 -4.40 -8.84 -26.28
C LYS A 88 -4.43 -7.76 -25.19
N PHE A 89 -3.28 -7.14 -24.90
CA PHE A 89 -3.24 -6.00 -23.99
C PHE A 89 -4.07 -4.82 -24.50
N LEU A 90 -3.97 -4.48 -25.80
CA LEU A 90 -4.77 -3.39 -26.38
C LEU A 90 -6.27 -3.69 -26.36
N GLU A 91 -6.69 -4.95 -26.46
CA GLU A 91 -8.10 -5.34 -26.25
C GLU A 91 -8.56 -4.99 -24.83
N THR A 92 -7.71 -5.17 -23.81
CA THR A 92 -8.03 -4.77 -22.41
C THR A 92 -8.02 -3.26 -22.18
N LYS A 93 -7.63 -2.46 -23.16
CA LYS A 93 -7.57 -0.99 -23.09
C LYS A 93 -8.76 -0.33 -23.77
N TYR A 94 -9.11 -0.82 -24.95
CA TYR A 94 -10.09 -0.20 -25.84
C TYR A 94 -11.45 -0.92 -25.82
N ASN A 95 -11.78 -1.59 -24.71
CA ASN A 95 -13.06 -2.25 -24.54
C ASN A 95 -13.98 -1.43 -23.62
N ASN A 96 -15.08 -0.93 -24.19
CA ASN A 96 -16.05 -0.10 -23.47
C ASN A 96 -16.84 -0.87 -22.39
N HIS A 97 -16.77 -2.20 -22.37
CA HIS A 97 -17.42 -3.04 -21.35
C HIS A 97 -16.64 -3.13 -20.03
N LEU A 98 -15.42 -2.59 -19.94
CA LEU A 98 -14.56 -2.69 -18.76
C LEU A 98 -14.59 -1.46 -17.83
N LEU A 99 -15.58 -0.57 -17.99
CA LEU A 99 -15.61 0.68 -17.22
C LEU A 99 -15.71 0.43 -15.71
N GLU A 100 -16.46 -0.58 -15.29
CA GLU A 100 -16.57 -0.97 -13.87
C GLU A 100 -15.23 -1.52 -13.35
N GLU A 101 -14.56 -2.37 -14.13
CA GLU A 101 -13.23 -2.87 -13.80
C GLU A 101 -12.19 -1.75 -13.71
N TYR A 102 -12.22 -0.75 -14.57
CA TYR A 102 -11.29 0.38 -14.51
C TYR A 102 -11.46 1.18 -13.23
N ASN A 103 -12.71 1.40 -12.80
CA ASN A 103 -13.00 2.07 -11.53
C ASN A 103 -12.52 1.22 -10.34
N LEU A 104 -12.72 -0.10 -10.38
CA LEU A 104 -12.20 -1.02 -9.36
C LEU A 104 -10.67 -1.01 -9.33
N ILE A 105 -10.00 -0.97 -10.49
CA ILE A 105 -8.54 -0.93 -10.57
C ILE A 105 -8.00 0.39 -9.98
N ALA A 106 -8.64 1.51 -10.31
CA ALA A 106 -8.29 2.81 -9.75
C ALA A 106 -8.49 2.84 -8.23
N ASP A 107 -9.63 2.36 -7.73
CA ASP A 107 -9.96 2.33 -6.30
C ASP A 107 -9.04 1.38 -5.50
N LYS A 108 -8.82 0.16 -6.00
CA LYS A 108 -8.15 -0.91 -5.25
C LYS A 108 -6.63 -0.94 -5.42
N PHE A 109 -6.12 -0.44 -6.54
CA PHE A 109 -4.70 -0.50 -6.85
C PHE A 109 -4.06 0.88 -7.07
N ASN A 110 -4.84 1.96 -7.09
CA ASN A 110 -4.36 3.30 -7.46
C ASN A 110 -3.68 3.30 -8.85
N ILE A 111 -4.26 2.56 -9.79
CA ILE A 111 -3.78 2.44 -11.18
C ILE A 111 -4.85 3.02 -12.10
N ASP A 112 -4.51 4.06 -12.85
CA ASP A 112 -5.35 4.48 -13.99
C ASP A 112 -5.10 3.52 -15.15
N TRP A 113 -6.01 2.53 -15.29
CA TRP A 113 -5.88 1.52 -16.33
C TRP A 113 -5.87 2.13 -17.74
N GLY A 114 -6.44 3.32 -17.97
CA GLY A 114 -6.38 4.03 -19.25
C GLY A 114 -4.98 4.50 -19.63
N GLN A 115 -4.14 4.82 -18.64
CA GLN A 115 -2.78 5.37 -18.84
C GLN A 115 -1.66 4.32 -18.89
N VAL A 116 -1.93 3.09 -18.45
CA VAL A 116 -0.96 1.97 -18.48
C VAL A 116 -0.33 1.77 -19.86
N GLN A 117 0.99 1.69 -19.96
CA GLN A 117 1.66 1.46 -21.24
C GLN A 117 2.07 -0.01 -21.38
N TRP A 118 2.39 -0.43 -22.61
CA TRP A 118 2.86 -1.80 -22.88
C TRP A 118 4.04 -2.20 -21.98
N GLY A 119 5.00 -1.28 -21.78
CA GLY A 119 6.16 -1.49 -20.90
C GLY A 119 5.82 -1.67 -19.42
N ASP A 120 4.66 -1.21 -18.94
CA ASP A 120 4.26 -1.39 -17.55
C ASP A 120 3.92 -2.84 -17.21
N LEU A 121 3.56 -3.67 -18.20
CA LEU A 121 3.28 -5.09 -17.99
C LEU A 121 4.53 -5.89 -17.59
N ARG A 122 5.73 -5.29 -17.63
CA ARG A 122 6.91 -5.90 -16.99
C ARG A 122 6.77 -6.00 -15.46
N LYS A 123 5.86 -5.22 -14.86
CA LYS A 123 5.49 -5.32 -13.44
C LYS A 123 4.44 -6.44 -13.27
N PRO A 124 4.67 -7.41 -12.37
CA PRO A 124 3.78 -8.56 -12.18
C PRO A 124 2.31 -8.20 -12.01
N LEU A 125 1.98 -7.25 -11.12
CA LEU A 125 0.60 -6.84 -10.86
C LEU A 125 -0.11 -6.34 -12.13
N TYR A 126 0.58 -5.53 -12.94
CA TYR A 126 0.03 -4.99 -14.18
C TYR A 126 -0.24 -6.10 -15.21
N SER A 127 0.72 -7.02 -15.39
CA SER A 127 0.50 -8.18 -16.28
C SER A 127 -0.61 -9.12 -15.79
N GLY A 128 -0.75 -9.30 -14.46
CA GLY A 128 -1.82 -10.09 -13.86
C GLY A 128 -3.20 -9.47 -14.07
N ILE A 129 -3.32 -8.15 -13.86
CA ILE A 129 -4.56 -7.40 -14.14
C ILE A 129 -4.90 -7.50 -15.62
N ALA A 130 -3.94 -7.32 -16.52
CA ALA A 130 -4.17 -7.47 -17.96
C ALA A 130 -4.68 -8.89 -18.31
N ALA A 131 -4.12 -9.93 -17.69
CA ALA A 131 -4.57 -11.31 -17.90
C ALA A 131 -5.99 -11.53 -17.38
N ALA A 132 -6.33 -10.95 -16.23
CA ALA A 132 -7.66 -11.00 -15.63
C ALA A 132 -8.71 -10.34 -16.54
N LEU A 133 -8.44 -9.11 -16.99
CA LEU A 133 -9.33 -8.36 -17.88
C LEU A 133 -9.51 -9.07 -19.22
N PHE A 134 -8.42 -9.56 -19.82
CA PHE A 134 -8.49 -10.33 -21.06
C PHE A 134 -9.36 -11.58 -20.88
N THR A 135 -9.19 -12.29 -19.77
CA THR A 135 -9.99 -13.48 -19.47
C THR A 135 -11.48 -13.14 -19.34
N LYS A 136 -11.81 -12.03 -18.67
CA LYS A 136 -13.20 -11.54 -18.54
C LYS A 136 -13.83 -11.20 -19.89
N ILE A 137 -13.12 -10.46 -20.76
CA ILE A 137 -13.62 -10.06 -22.09
C ILE A 137 -14.01 -11.28 -22.94
N HIS A 138 -13.27 -12.37 -22.79
CA HIS A 138 -13.48 -13.60 -23.56
C HIS A 138 -14.43 -14.61 -22.89
N GLY A 139 -15.29 -14.15 -21.98
CA GLY A 139 -16.37 -14.94 -21.38
C GLY A 139 -16.00 -15.69 -20.10
N GLY A 140 -14.81 -15.45 -19.55
CA GLY A 140 -14.33 -16.13 -18.34
C GLY A 140 -13.92 -17.58 -18.60
N VAL A 141 -13.67 -18.30 -17.51
CA VAL A 141 -13.18 -19.69 -17.53
C VAL A 141 -14.17 -20.63 -16.86
N GLY A 142 -14.17 -21.91 -17.27
CA GLY A 142 -14.93 -22.96 -16.62
C GLY A 142 -14.30 -23.42 -15.30
N TRP A 143 -15.08 -24.13 -14.49
CA TRP A 143 -14.62 -24.68 -13.21
C TRP A 143 -13.70 -25.88 -13.39
N ARG A 144 -13.97 -26.71 -14.41
CA ARG A 144 -13.20 -27.93 -14.65
C ARG A 144 -11.86 -27.57 -15.29
N ILE A 145 -10.83 -28.33 -14.95
CA ILE A 145 -9.49 -28.09 -15.49
C ILE A 145 -9.46 -28.26 -17.01
N GLU A 146 -10.31 -29.14 -17.55
CA GLU A 146 -10.48 -29.35 -19.00
C GLU A 146 -11.09 -28.12 -19.69
N ASP A 147 -12.07 -27.47 -19.06
CA ASP A 147 -12.69 -26.24 -19.58
C ASP A 147 -11.65 -25.11 -19.60
N GLN A 148 -10.83 -25.02 -18.55
CA GLN A 148 -9.72 -24.06 -18.47
C GLN A 148 -8.64 -24.34 -19.52
N ALA A 149 -8.29 -25.62 -19.74
CA ALA A 149 -7.35 -26.04 -20.78
C ALA A 149 -7.87 -25.69 -22.18
N GLN A 150 -9.18 -25.84 -22.42
CA GLN A 150 -9.81 -25.44 -23.67
C GLN A 150 -9.79 -23.93 -23.86
N PHE A 151 -10.11 -23.15 -22.82
CA PHE A 151 -9.99 -21.70 -22.85
C PHE A 151 -8.55 -21.25 -23.14
N PHE A 152 -7.57 -21.86 -22.48
CA PHE A 152 -6.15 -21.62 -22.74
C PHE A 152 -5.76 -21.93 -24.18
N ALA A 153 -6.18 -23.07 -24.72
CA ALA A 153 -5.89 -23.47 -26.09
C ALA A 153 -6.49 -22.51 -27.13
N ASN A 154 -7.68 -21.97 -26.86
CA ASN A 154 -8.37 -21.06 -27.77
C ASN A 154 -7.80 -19.63 -27.72
N ASN A 155 -7.38 -19.17 -26.55
CA ASN A 155 -7.11 -17.75 -26.32
C ASN A 155 -5.63 -17.43 -26.08
N PHE A 156 -4.79 -18.40 -25.73
CA PHE A 156 -3.38 -18.18 -25.37
C PHE A 156 -2.41 -18.84 -26.32
N LEU A 157 -2.38 -20.18 -26.35
CA LEU A 157 -1.47 -20.97 -27.17
C LEU A 157 -2.24 -22.11 -27.85
N SER A 158 -2.40 -22.04 -29.17
CA SER A 158 -3.15 -23.04 -29.93
C SER A 158 -2.51 -24.43 -29.82
N MET A 159 -3.36 -25.45 -29.64
CA MET A 159 -2.99 -26.88 -29.51
C MET A 159 -2.15 -27.23 -28.25
N ALA A 160 -2.22 -26.41 -27.19
CA ALA A 160 -1.49 -26.64 -25.93
C ALA A 160 -2.36 -27.07 -24.73
N GLY A 161 -3.63 -27.46 -24.95
CA GLY A 161 -4.56 -27.82 -23.86
C GLY A 161 -4.04 -28.96 -22.97
N ASN A 162 -3.51 -30.03 -23.55
CA ASN A 162 -2.95 -31.15 -22.77
C ASN A 162 -1.73 -30.72 -21.93
N ASN A 163 -0.95 -29.75 -22.41
CA ASN A 163 0.19 -29.21 -21.66
C ASN A 163 -0.30 -28.37 -20.46
N PHE A 164 -1.38 -27.61 -20.64
CA PHE A 164 -2.02 -26.88 -19.55
C PHE A 164 -2.46 -27.83 -18.43
N THR A 165 -3.22 -28.88 -18.74
CA THR A 165 -3.70 -29.84 -17.72
C THR A 165 -2.54 -30.45 -16.95
N ASN A 166 -1.53 -30.99 -17.64
CA ASN A 166 -0.39 -31.66 -17.01
C ASN A 166 0.40 -30.73 -16.07
N LEU A 167 0.62 -29.48 -16.47
CA LEU A 167 1.37 -28.51 -15.66
C LEU A 167 0.51 -27.87 -14.56
N ALA A 168 -0.79 -27.71 -14.79
CA ALA A 168 -1.72 -27.18 -13.82
C ALA A 168 -1.99 -28.17 -12.67
N GLU A 169 -1.96 -29.48 -12.95
CA GLU A 169 -2.04 -30.52 -11.91
C GLU A 169 -0.85 -30.48 -10.94
N ILE A 170 0.34 -30.01 -11.37
CA ILE A 170 1.50 -29.81 -10.48
C ILE A 170 1.20 -28.77 -9.39
N LEU A 171 0.35 -27.79 -9.71
CA LEU A 171 -0.09 -26.75 -8.79
C LEU A 171 -1.31 -27.13 -7.97
N ALA A 172 -1.85 -28.34 -8.12
CA ALA A 172 -2.90 -28.85 -7.25
C ALA A 172 -2.31 -29.18 -5.86
N GLN A 173 -1.89 -28.14 -5.14
CA GLN A 173 -1.56 -28.23 -3.74
C GLN A 173 -2.87 -28.22 -2.95
N GLY A 174 -3.25 -29.40 -2.47
CA GLY A 174 -4.18 -29.50 -1.35
C GLY A 174 -3.58 -28.84 -0.11
N CYS A 175 -4.42 -28.63 0.89
CA CYS A 175 -4.01 -28.11 2.18
C CYS A 175 -2.81 -28.86 2.77
N SER A 176 -1.87 -28.15 3.41
CA SER A 176 -0.99 -28.80 4.38
C SER A 176 -1.86 -29.42 5.47
N ASN A 177 -1.92 -30.74 5.51
CA ASN A 177 -2.76 -31.55 6.42
C ASN A 177 -2.39 -31.40 7.91
N THR A 178 -1.51 -30.46 8.23
CA THR A 178 -0.97 -30.26 9.58
C THR A 178 -1.73 -29.23 10.40
N LYS A 179 -2.60 -28.40 9.80
CA LYS A 179 -3.31 -27.32 10.50
C LYS A 179 -4.51 -27.83 11.34
N LYS A 180 -4.79 -27.14 12.44
CA LYS A 180 -6.02 -27.34 13.23
C LYS A 180 -7.18 -26.58 12.60
N ILE A 181 -8.20 -27.29 12.14
CA ILE A 181 -9.38 -26.70 11.48
C ILE A 181 -10.65 -27.24 12.15
N ASP A 182 -11.55 -26.35 12.53
CA ASP A 182 -12.92 -26.66 12.91
C ASP A 182 -13.83 -26.32 11.71
N LEU A 183 -14.27 -27.35 10.98
CA LEU A 183 -15.03 -27.23 9.75
C LEU A 183 -16.49 -27.62 10.00
N VAL A 184 -17.41 -26.67 9.91
CA VAL A 184 -18.85 -26.92 10.13
C VAL A 184 -19.60 -26.71 8.82
N PHE A 185 -20.51 -27.64 8.51
CA PHE A 185 -21.43 -27.51 7.39
C PHE A 185 -22.84 -27.22 7.89
N VAL A 186 -23.52 -26.30 7.20
CA VAL A 186 -24.96 -26.04 7.31
C VAL A 186 -25.60 -26.42 5.98
N MET A 187 -26.36 -27.51 5.96
CA MET A 187 -26.90 -28.12 4.74
C MET A 187 -28.43 -27.99 4.69
N ASP A 188 -28.93 -27.38 3.63
CA ASP A 188 -30.36 -27.28 3.35
C ASP A 188 -30.99 -28.66 3.06
N GLN A 189 -32.18 -28.87 3.62
CA GLN A 189 -33.04 -30.04 3.41
C GLN A 189 -34.50 -29.62 3.19
N SER A 190 -34.73 -28.40 2.71
CA SER A 190 -36.04 -27.87 2.38
C SER A 190 -36.71 -28.63 1.23
N ASN A 191 -38.00 -28.36 1.02
CA ASN A 191 -38.85 -29.04 0.05
C ASN A 191 -38.60 -28.60 -1.40
N SER A 192 -37.76 -27.59 -1.64
CA SER A 192 -37.26 -27.24 -2.98
C SER A 192 -36.27 -28.27 -3.51
N LEU A 193 -35.59 -28.99 -2.62
CA LEU A 193 -34.63 -30.04 -3.00
C LEU A 193 -35.36 -31.34 -3.41
N SER A 194 -34.89 -31.96 -4.49
CA SER A 194 -35.20 -33.36 -4.76
C SER A 194 -34.38 -34.29 -3.86
N MET A 195 -34.76 -35.57 -3.77
CA MET A 195 -33.96 -36.58 -3.07
C MET A 195 -32.55 -36.71 -3.68
N ASP A 196 -32.44 -36.61 -5.01
CA ASP A 196 -31.17 -36.68 -5.71
C ASP A 196 -30.29 -35.46 -5.39
N ASP A 197 -30.88 -34.27 -5.28
CA ASP A 197 -30.16 -33.05 -4.89
C ASP A 197 -29.66 -33.12 -3.44
N ASN A 198 -30.47 -33.68 -2.53
CA ASN A 198 -30.04 -33.95 -1.17
C ASN A 198 -28.87 -34.95 -1.12
N ILE A 199 -28.92 -36.03 -1.92
CA ILE A 199 -27.82 -36.99 -2.04
C ILE A 199 -26.56 -36.33 -2.58
N ARG A 200 -26.68 -35.47 -3.61
CA ARG A 200 -25.53 -34.74 -4.17
C ARG A 200 -24.92 -33.77 -3.16
N SER A 201 -25.73 -33.12 -2.34
CA SER A 201 -25.26 -32.26 -1.24
C SER A 201 -24.42 -33.04 -0.24
N LYS A 202 -24.90 -34.22 0.17
CA LYS A 202 -24.15 -35.13 1.06
C LYS A 202 -22.82 -35.57 0.43
N MET A 203 -22.86 -36.03 -0.82
CA MET A 203 -21.66 -36.45 -1.55
C MET A 203 -20.63 -35.32 -1.64
N PHE A 204 -21.09 -34.10 -1.91
CA PHE A 204 -20.21 -32.93 -1.97
C PHE A 204 -19.54 -32.63 -0.62
N ILE A 205 -20.29 -32.69 0.50
CA ILE A 205 -19.70 -32.53 1.83
C ILE A 205 -18.67 -33.63 2.10
N GLN A 206 -18.98 -34.89 1.77
CA GLN A 206 -18.05 -36.02 1.90
C GLN A 206 -16.79 -35.81 1.07
N ASP A 207 -16.93 -35.35 -0.17
CA ASP A 207 -15.82 -35.08 -1.08
C ASP A 207 -14.88 -34.00 -0.54
N ILE A 208 -15.42 -32.95 0.11
CA ILE A 208 -14.62 -31.95 0.80
C ILE A 208 -13.94 -32.57 2.02
N VAL A 209 -14.69 -33.27 2.88
CA VAL A 209 -14.19 -33.88 4.12
C VAL A 209 -13.04 -34.87 3.86
N ASN A 210 -13.11 -35.63 2.77
CA ASN A 210 -12.09 -36.61 2.39
C ASN A 210 -10.74 -35.98 1.99
N ASP A 211 -10.73 -34.68 1.67
CA ASP A 211 -9.52 -33.94 1.31
C ASP A 211 -8.80 -33.33 2.53
N PHE A 212 -9.38 -33.47 3.72
CA PHE A 212 -8.77 -33.05 4.97
C PHE A 212 -8.31 -34.25 5.80
N GLN A 213 -7.23 -34.06 6.56
CA GLN A 213 -6.85 -35.00 7.61
C GLN A 213 -7.79 -34.86 8.82
N VAL A 214 -8.92 -35.57 8.76
CA VAL A 214 -9.90 -35.59 9.85
C VAL A 214 -9.39 -36.39 11.03
N SER A 215 -9.22 -35.72 12.16
CA SER A 215 -8.88 -36.30 13.45
C SER A 215 -9.20 -35.30 14.57
N LEU A 216 -9.28 -35.78 15.82
CA LEU A 216 -9.56 -34.89 16.94
C LEU A 216 -8.43 -33.89 17.21
N ASP A 217 -7.21 -34.09 16.72
CA ASP A 217 -6.08 -33.19 16.85
C ASP A 217 -5.84 -32.29 15.63
N LYS A 218 -6.37 -32.64 14.45
CA LYS A 218 -6.23 -31.89 13.19
C LYS A 218 -7.57 -31.29 12.74
N THR A 219 -8.21 -31.81 11.70
CA THR A 219 -9.51 -31.30 11.24
C THR A 219 -10.66 -31.97 11.98
N ARG A 220 -11.50 -31.17 12.63
CA ARG A 220 -12.76 -31.58 13.27
C ARG A 220 -13.93 -31.14 12.40
N VAL A 221 -14.95 -32.01 12.27
CA VAL A 221 -16.09 -31.75 11.39
C VAL A 221 -17.40 -31.76 12.18
N GLY A 222 -18.24 -30.75 11.97
CA GLY A 222 -19.61 -30.68 12.49
C GLY A 222 -20.63 -30.53 11.37
N LEU A 223 -21.85 -30.98 11.59
CA LEU A 223 -22.94 -30.87 10.61
C LEU A 223 -24.24 -30.41 11.29
N VAL A 224 -24.80 -29.33 10.76
CA VAL A 224 -26.18 -28.88 11.00
C VAL A 224 -26.94 -29.05 9.70
N THR A 225 -28.15 -29.59 9.79
CA THR A 225 -29.10 -29.59 8.67
C THR A 225 -30.32 -28.79 9.03
N TYR A 226 -31.03 -28.25 8.04
CA TYR A 226 -32.21 -27.45 8.32
C TYR A 226 -33.27 -27.60 7.25
N SER A 227 -34.53 -27.49 7.68
CA SER A 227 -35.68 -27.30 6.81
C SER A 227 -36.66 -26.34 7.52
N THR A 228 -37.76 -26.84 8.06
CA THR A 228 -38.62 -26.07 8.97
C THR A 228 -37.94 -25.77 10.31
N HIS A 229 -37.03 -26.65 10.75
CA HIS A 229 -36.22 -26.45 11.94
C HIS A 229 -34.76 -26.84 11.70
N ALA A 230 -33.84 -26.25 12.46
CA ALA A 230 -32.44 -26.65 12.45
C ALA A 230 -32.13 -27.83 13.40
N THR A 231 -31.41 -28.82 12.90
CA THR A 231 -30.99 -30.01 13.64
C THR A 231 -29.48 -30.19 13.58
N THR A 232 -28.83 -30.25 14.74
CA THR A 232 -27.43 -30.67 14.86
C THR A 232 -27.35 -32.17 14.64
N ARG A 233 -26.68 -32.63 13.58
CA ARG A 233 -26.51 -34.06 13.29
C ARG A 233 -25.35 -34.65 14.08
N PHE A 234 -24.25 -33.91 14.19
CA PHE A 234 -23.11 -34.27 15.04
C PHE A 234 -22.23 -33.05 15.30
N HIS A 235 -21.51 -33.09 16.43
CA HIS A 235 -20.61 -32.03 16.90
C HIS A 235 -19.16 -32.27 16.46
N LEU A 236 -18.31 -31.25 16.63
CA LEU A 236 -16.90 -31.26 16.21
C LEU A 236 -16.05 -32.35 16.89
N ASN A 237 -16.41 -32.78 18.10
CA ASN A 237 -15.72 -33.84 18.84
C ASN A 237 -16.34 -35.23 18.68
N THR A 238 -17.36 -35.40 17.83
CA THR A 238 -18.09 -36.69 17.70
C THR A 238 -17.28 -37.75 16.95
N TYR A 239 -16.65 -37.38 15.83
CA TYR A 239 -15.96 -38.32 14.94
C TYR A 239 -14.49 -37.95 14.76
N GLY A 240 -13.62 -38.95 14.81
CA GLY A 240 -12.15 -38.79 14.69
C GLY A 240 -11.55 -39.28 13.38
N SER A 241 -12.35 -39.58 12.35
CA SER A 241 -11.88 -40.00 11.03
C SER A 241 -12.83 -39.60 9.92
N SER A 242 -12.31 -39.38 8.71
CA SER A 242 -13.11 -39.01 7.53
C SER A 242 -14.12 -40.08 7.18
N SER A 243 -13.75 -41.36 7.28
CA SER A 243 -14.67 -42.49 7.05
C SER A 243 -15.86 -42.48 8.01
N ALA A 244 -15.65 -42.18 9.30
CA ALA A 244 -16.74 -42.12 10.28
C ALA A 244 -17.68 -40.94 10.02
N VAL A 245 -17.12 -39.77 9.68
CA VAL A 245 -17.89 -38.60 9.26
C VAL A 245 -18.72 -38.91 8.01
N SER A 246 -18.11 -39.53 6.99
CA SER A 246 -18.80 -39.88 5.75
C SER A 246 -19.96 -40.85 5.98
N THR A 247 -19.77 -41.89 6.79
CA THR A 247 -20.87 -42.79 7.20
C THR A 247 -21.97 -42.06 7.97
N ALA A 248 -21.62 -41.10 8.83
CA ALA A 248 -22.62 -40.31 9.54
C ALA A 248 -23.45 -39.44 8.58
N ILE A 249 -22.80 -38.82 7.59
CA ILE A 249 -23.45 -38.01 6.56
C ILE A 249 -24.42 -38.85 5.70
N ASP A 250 -24.01 -40.05 5.29
CA ASP A 250 -24.87 -40.96 4.50
C ASP A 250 -26.20 -41.23 5.21
N ASN A 251 -26.14 -41.46 6.52
CA ASN A 251 -27.28 -41.82 7.37
C ASN A 251 -28.17 -40.64 7.78
N VAL A 252 -27.86 -39.41 7.39
CA VAL A 252 -28.70 -38.24 7.67
C VAL A 252 -30.07 -38.40 6.97
N PRO A 253 -31.21 -38.34 7.66
CA PRO A 253 -32.52 -38.40 7.01
C PRO A 253 -32.81 -37.13 6.20
N PHE A 254 -33.68 -37.22 5.19
CA PHE A 254 -34.16 -36.05 4.45
C PHE A 254 -35.46 -35.55 5.07
N ASP A 255 -35.40 -34.43 5.79
CA ASP A 255 -36.51 -33.97 6.64
C ASP A 255 -37.61 -33.27 5.85
N SER A 256 -37.31 -32.61 4.72
CA SER A 256 -38.23 -31.87 3.83
C SER A 256 -39.09 -30.80 4.55
N GLY A 257 -39.06 -29.54 4.11
CA GLY A 257 -39.79 -28.49 4.82
C GLY A 257 -39.54 -27.11 4.22
N THR A 258 -39.66 -26.06 5.03
CA THR A 258 -39.33 -24.69 4.61
C THR A 258 -37.80 -24.45 4.70
N THR A 259 -37.33 -23.20 4.61
CA THR A 259 -35.90 -22.86 4.59
C THR A 259 -35.53 -21.96 5.78
N ALA A 260 -35.39 -22.53 6.98
CA ALA A 260 -35.04 -21.83 8.23
C ALA A 260 -33.53 -21.60 8.39
N THR A 261 -32.95 -20.80 7.49
CA THR A 261 -31.50 -20.52 7.46
C THR A 261 -31.01 -19.81 8.73
N ASP A 262 -31.83 -18.93 9.30
CA ASP A 262 -31.54 -18.22 10.54
C ASP A 262 -31.35 -19.18 11.72
N GLU A 263 -32.28 -20.12 11.91
CA GLU A 263 -32.16 -21.14 12.96
C GLU A 263 -30.89 -21.97 12.79
N ALA A 264 -30.52 -22.30 11.56
CA ALA A 264 -29.33 -23.10 11.26
C ALA A 264 -28.03 -22.38 11.64
N LEU A 265 -27.94 -21.09 11.31
CA LEU A 265 -26.82 -20.23 11.70
C LEU A 265 -26.74 -20.07 13.22
N ILE A 266 -27.87 -19.82 13.89
CA ILE A 266 -27.94 -19.74 15.36
C ILE A 266 -27.49 -21.06 15.99
N LYS A 267 -27.94 -22.20 15.47
CA LYS A 267 -27.58 -23.53 15.96
C LYS A 267 -26.08 -23.80 15.77
N ALA A 268 -25.53 -23.48 14.59
CA ALA A 268 -24.10 -23.64 14.34
C ALA A 268 -23.26 -22.86 15.37
N LEU A 269 -23.63 -21.61 15.66
CA LEU A 269 -22.94 -20.77 16.62
C LEU A 269 -23.11 -21.27 18.08
N THR A 270 -24.36 -21.45 18.51
CA THR A 270 -24.69 -21.66 19.93
C THR A 270 -24.57 -23.10 20.41
N ASP A 271 -24.51 -24.07 19.48
CA ASP A 271 -24.39 -25.49 19.79
C ASP A 271 -23.08 -26.07 19.24
N VAL A 272 -22.80 -25.94 17.93
CA VAL A 272 -21.67 -26.65 17.31
C VAL A 272 -20.31 -25.99 17.59
N PHE A 273 -20.19 -24.67 17.45
CA PHE A 273 -18.95 -23.92 17.71
C PHE A 273 -18.64 -23.70 19.21
N GLN A 274 -19.20 -24.54 20.08
CA GLN A 274 -18.95 -24.48 21.52
C GLN A 274 -17.74 -25.32 21.92
N VAL A 275 -16.95 -24.82 22.87
CA VAL A 275 -15.78 -25.55 23.40
C VAL A 275 -16.19 -26.89 24.02
N SER A 276 -17.33 -26.94 24.70
CA SER A 276 -17.92 -28.18 25.25
C SER A 276 -18.26 -29.22 24.17
N HIS A 277 -18.47 -28.77 22.93
CA HIS A 277 -18.80 -29.59 21.78
C HIS A 277 -17.65 -29.73 20.78
N GLY A 278 -16.43 -29.39 21.21
CA GLY A 278 -15.21 -29.66 20.47
C GLY A 278 -14.66 -28.51 19.64
N SER A 279 -15.23 -27.30 19.71
CA SER A 279 -14.56 -26.16 19.08
C SER A 279 -13.29 -25.77 19.85
N ARG A 280 -12.27 -25.34 19.11
CA ARG A 280 -10.95 -24.99 19.62
C ARG A 280 -10.67 -23.51 19.40
N PRO A 281 -10.18 -22.78 20.42
CA PRO A 281 -9.83 -21.37 20.26
C PRO A 281 -8.59 -21.17 19.37
N ASP A 282 -7.72 -22.18 19.27
CA ASP A 282 -6.47 -22.14 18.50
C ASP A 282 -6.59 -22.70 17.07
N ALA A 283 -7.80 -23.09 16.64
CA ALA A 283 -8.08 -23.62 15.32
C ALA A 283 -8.66 -22.56 14.38
N VAL A 284 -8.42 -22.74 13.09
CA VAL A 284 -9.15 -22.03 12.03
C VAL A 284 -10.61 -22.48 12.09
N LYS A 285 -11.56 -21.54 12.15
CA LYS A 285 -13.00 -21.84 12.23
C LYS A 285 -13.70 -21.45 10.94
N VAL A 286 -14.28 -22.43 10.27
CA VAL A 286 -14.95 -22.25 8.99
C VAL A 286 -16.36 -22.83 9.04
N LEU A 287 -17.32 -22.04 8.57
CA LEU A 287 -18.69 -22.45 8.33
C LEU A 287 -18.98 -22.43 6.84
N ILE A 288 -19.46 -23.54 6.28
CA ILE A 288 -19.91 -23.64 4.90
C ILE A 288 -21.42 -23.79 4.90
N VAL A 289 -22.12 -22.81 4.32
CA VAL A 289 -23.58 -22.80 4.18
C VAL A 289 -23.93 -23.22 2.76
N ILE A 290 -24.75 -24.26 2.60
CA ILE A 290 -25.26 -24.72 1.30
C ILE A 290 -26.77 -24.50 1.29
N THR A 291 -27.26 -23.74 0.31
CA THR A 291 -28.68 -23.42 0.15
C THR A 291 -29.08 -23.29 -1.34
N ASP A 292 -30.30 -23.68 -1.68
CA ASP A 292 -30.93 -23.36 -2.98
C ASP A 292 -32.08 -22.33 -2.88
N GLY A 293 -32.40 -21.90 -1.66
CA GLY A 293 -33.58 -21.10 -1.36
C GLY A 293 -33.28 -19.81 -0.60
N VAL A 294 -34.31 -18.98 -0.50
CA VAL A 294 -34.34 -17.75 0.30
C VAL A 294 -34.76 -18.13 1.72
N SER A 295 -34.12 -17.54 2.73
CA SER A 295 -34.53 -17.77 4.12
C SER A 295 -35.96 -17.31 4.37
N ASN A 296 -36.67 -18.03 5.23
CA ASN A 296 -37.98 -17.62 5.73
C ASN A 296 -37.93 -16.32 6.56
N ASP A 297 -36.81 -16.05 7.24
CA ASP A 297 -36.57 -14.84 8.04
C ASP A 297 -35.20 -14.25 7.72
N ARG A 298 -35.17 -13.42 6.67
CA ARG A 298 -33.94 -12.79 6.19
C ARG A 298 -33.32 -11.83 7.21
N LEU A 299 -34.12 -11.11 8.00
CA LEU A 299 -33.59 -10.16 8.98
C LEU A 299 -32.88 -10.90 10.11
N ASN A 300 -33.50 -11.97 10.62
CA ASN A 300 -32.89 -12.80 11.64
C ASN A 300 -31.67 -13.58 11.09
N THR A 301 -31.70 -13.96 9.81
CA THR A 301 -30.55 -14.58 9.13
C THR A 301 -29.33 -13.65 9.12
N ILE A 302 -29.51 -12.36 8.82
CA ILE A 302 -28.43 -11.36 8.86
C ILE A 302 -27.90 -11.19 10.28
N HIS A 303 -28.79 -11.11 11.29
CA HIS A 303 -28.37 -11.02 12.69
C HIS A 303 -27.59 -12.26 13.16
N ALA A 304 -28.03 -13.45 12.75
CA ALA A 304 -27.35 -14.70 13.07
C ALA A 304 -25.95 -14.77 12.42
N ALA A 305 -25.83 -14.36 11.15
CA ALA A 305 -24.55 -14.24 10.46
C ALA A 305 -23.61 -13.25 11.16
N GLN A 306 -24.12 -12.09 11.59
CA GLN A 306 -23.34 -11.11 12.36
C GLN A 306 -22.81 -11.73 13.66
N GLY A 307 -23.61 -12.49 14.39
CA GLY A 307 -23.15 -13.20 15.60
C GLY A 307 -22.02 -14.19 15.32
N ILE A 308 -22.03 -14.84 14.15
CA ILE A 308 -20.94 -15.74 13.72
C ILE A 308 -19.67 -14.94 13.36
N HIS A 309 -19.82 -13.81 12.67
CA HIS A 309 -18.70 -12.89 12.38
C HIS A 309 -18.05 -12.32 13.65
N ASP A 310 -18.86 -11.92 14.63
CA ASP A 310 -18.38 -11.41 15.93
C ASP A 310 -17.60 -12.48 16.72
N ASN A 311 -17.83 -13.77 16.40
CA ASN A 311 -17.09 -14.90 16.96
C ASN A 311 -15.89 -15.34 16.09
N ASN A 312 -15.50 -14.51 15.11
CA ASN A 312 -14.34 -14.70 14.25
C ASN A 312 -14.35 -16.02 13.46
N ILE A 313 -15.53 -16.42 13.00
CA ILE A 313 -15.73 -17.61 12.16
C ILE A 313 -15.88 -17.15 10.70
N VAL A 314 -15.12 -17.77 9.80
CA VAL A 314 -15.19 -17.48 8.36
C VAL A 314 -16.37 -18.24 7.75
N ILE A 315 -17.24 -17.54 7.03
CA ILE A 315 -18.44 -18.12 6.41
C ILE A 315 -18.30 -18.12 4.90
N PHE A 316 -18.42 -19.29 4.29
CA PHE A 316 -18.59 -19.48 2.84
C PHE A 316 -20.06 -19.79 2.55
N SER A 317 -20.70 -18.98 1.70
CA SER A 317 -22.07 -19.18 1.27
C SER A 317 -22.11 -19.77 -0.13
N ILE A 318 -22.68 -20.97 -0.27
CA ILE A 318 -22.83 -21.70 -1.52
C ILE A 318 -24.30 -21.65 -1.93
N GLY A 319 -24.59 -20.90 -2.99
CA GLY A 319 -25.90 -20.84 -3.62
C GLY A 319 -26.02 -21.84 -4.76
N VAL A 320 -27.07 -22.65 -4.77
CA VAL A 320 -27.32 -23.65 -5.82
C VAL A 320 -28.59 -23.31 -6.59
N GLY A 321 -28.50 -23.24 -7.92
CA GLY A 321 -29.65 -22.98 -8.77
C GLY A 321 -30.05 -21.50 -8.86
N SER A 322 -31.22 -21.24 -9.43
CA SER A 322 -31.68 -19.89 -9.79
C SER A 322 -32.59 -19.22 -8.76
N HIS A 323 -32.98 -19.93 -7.69
CA HIS A 323 -33.91 -19.45 -6.66
C HIS A 323 -33.21 -18.75 -5.47
N ILE A 324 -31.88 -18.63 -5.54
CA ILE A 324 -31.07 -17.99 -4.50
C ILE A 324 -31.22 -16.47 -4.48
N ASN A 325 -31.04 -15.87 -3.30
CA ASN A 325 -30.95 -14.42 -3.14
C ASN A 325 -29.49 -14.01 -2.89
N HIS A 326 -28.82 -13.45 -3.91
CA HIS A 326 -27.42 -13.02 -3.78
C HIS A 326 -27.19 -12.00 -2.66
N ALA A 327 -28.14 -11.10 -2.40
CA ALA A 327 -27.99 -10.11 -1.34
C ALA A 327 -28.16 -10.73 0.06
N GLU A 328 -28.80 -11.88 0.18
CA GLU A 328 -28.80 -12.69 1.40
C GLU A 328 -27.51 -13.47 1.54
N LEU A 329 -27.05 -14.17 0.50
CA LEU A 329 -25.77 -14.90 0.51
C LEU A 329 -24.60 -13.97 0.85
N ASN A 330 -24.57 -12.78 0.27
CA ASN A 330 -23.55 -11.75 0.53
C ASN A 330 -23.58 -11.26 1.98
N ALA A 331 -24.75 -11.20 2.61
CA ALA A 331 -24.90 -10.77 3.99
C ALA A 331 -24.57 -11.88 5.00
N ILE A 332 -24.63 -13.14 4.57
CA ILE A 332 -24.19 -14.29 5.36
C ILE A 332 -22.68 -14.49 5.25
N ALA A 333 -22.11 -14.33 4.05
CA ALA A 333 -20.70 -14.64 3.80
C ALA A 333 -19.75 -13.63 4.46
N THR A 334 -18.57 -14.10 4.86
CA THR A 334 -17.50 -13.21 5.34
C THR A 334 -17.04 -12.29 4.22
N SER A 335 -16.67 -11.05 4.55
CA SER A 335 -16.14 -10.11 3.56
C SER A 335 -14.73 -10.49 3.09
N PRO A 336 -14.38 -10.27 1.80
CA PRO A 336 -15.25 -9.73 0.75
C PRO A 336 -16.19 -10.82 0.19
N SER A 337 -17.46 -10.48 -0.01
CA SER A 337 -18.47 -11.45 -0.48
C SER A 337 -18.12 -12.05 -1.84
N CYS A 338 -17.39 -11.34 -2.70
CA CYS A 338 -16.99 -11.84 -4.02
C CYS A 338 -16.08 -13.08 -3.96
N THR A 339 -15.34 -13.28 -2.85
CA THR A 339 -14.52 -14.48 -2.63
C THR A 339 -15.19 -15.47 -1.66
N HIS A 340 -16.23 -15.09 -0.92
CA HIS A 340 -16.87 -15.97 0.06
C HIS A 340 -18.28 -16.43 -0.34
N VAL A 341 -18.83 -15.89 -1.42
CA VAL A 341 -20.05 -16.37 -2.06
C VAL A 341 -19.68 -17.12 -3.33
N MET A 342 -20.12 -18.37 -3.42
CA MET A 342 -19.93 -19.23 -4.60
C MET A 342 -21.31 -19.67 -5.09
N THR A 343 -21.51 -19.67 -6.40
CA THR A 343 -22.79 -20.08 -6.98
C THR A 343 -22.61 -21.06 -8.11
N VAL A 344 -23.46 -22.08 -8.15
CA VAL A 344 -23.49 -23.10 -9.20
C VAL A 344 -24.90 -23.23 -9.76
N SER A 345 -25.00 -23.63 -11.03
CA SER A 345 -26.29 -23.74 -11.74
C SER A 345 -27.17 -24.87 -11.19
N GLY A 346 -26.59 -25.88 -10.54
CA GLY A 346 -27.30 -26.98 -9.93
C GLY A 346 -26.38 -27.89 -9.12
N TYR A 347 -26.98 -28.86 -8.42
CA TYR A 347 -26.26 -29.75 -7.50
C TYR A 347 -25.24 -30.68 -8.19
N THR A 348 -25.34 -30.89 -9.51
CA THR A 348 -24.33 -31.63 -10.28
C THR A 348 -23.00 -30.90 -10.38
N ASP A 349 -23.00 -29.58 -10.22
CA ASP A 349 -21.83 -28.73 -10.44
C ASP A 349 -21.11 -28.39 -9.13
N LEU A 350 -21.66 -28.80 -7.97
CA LEU A 350 -21.06 -28.58 -6.65
C LEU A 350 -19.62 -29.10 -6.57
N THR A 351 -19.35 -30.27 -7.15
CA THR A 351 -18.01 -30.88 -7.15
C THR A 351 -16.95 -29.97 -7.76
N ALA A 352 -17.35 -29.01 -8.61
CA ALA A 352 -16.43 -28.07 -9.24
C ALA A 352 -15.90 -27.00 -8.25
N LEU A 353 -16.60 -26.77 -7.13
CA LEU A 353 -16.18 -25.83 -6.07
C LEU A 353 -15.18 -26.43 -5.08
N LYS A 354 -15.00 -27.76 -5.11
CA LYS A 354 -14.23 -28.52 -4.11
C LYS A 354 -12.84 -27.93 -3.85
N GLN A 355 -12.07 -27.70 -4.91
CA GLN A 355 -10.71 -27.18 -4.79
C GLN A 355 -10.67 -25.76 -4.23
N GLU A 356 -11.60 -24.91 -4.64
CA GLU A 356 -11.65 -23.52 -4.16
C GLU A 356 -12.01 -23.44 -2.67
N ILE A 357 -12.98 -24.24 -2.25
CA ILE A 357 -13.37 -24.33 -0.83
C ILE A 357 -12.21 -24.87 0.01
N GLN A 358 -11.54 -25.92 -0.47
CA GLN A 358 -10.38 -26.47 0.21
C GLN A 358 -9.28 -25.41 0.37
N GLU A 359 -8.90 -24.74 -0.72
CA GLU A 359 -7.86 -23.71 -0.70
C GLU A 359 -8.22 -22.58 0.28
N LYS A 360 -9.43 -22.03 0.16
CA LYS A 360 -9.89 -20.92 1.01
C LYS A 360 -10.02 -21.31 2.47
N THR A 361 -10.51 -22.51 2.77
CA THR A 361 -10.59 -23.05 4.13
C THR A 361 -9.21 -23.13 4.78
N CYS A 362 -8.17 -23.48 4.02
CA CYS A 362 -6.81 -23.60 4.56
C CYS A 362 -6.01 -22.31 4.61
N ARG A 363 -6.47 -21.32 3.86
CA ARG A 363 -5.96 -19.95 3.88
C ARG A 363 -6.70 -19.07 4.90
N ALA A 364 -7.86 -19.49 5.41
CA ALA A 364 -8.58 -18.77 6.44
C ALA A 364 -7.70 -18.55 7.69
N PRO A 365 -7.69 -17.34 8.26
CA PRO A 365 -6.82 -17.00 9.38
C PRO A 365 -7.38 -17.47 10.72
N VAL A 366 -6.49 -17.58 11.72
CA VAL A 366 -6.88 -17.59 13.13
C VAL A 366 -6.89 -16.17 13.66
N TYR A 367 -8.01 -15.76 14.24
CA TYR A 367 -8.16 -14.44 14.86
C TYR A 367 -7.68 -14.47 16.31
N ILE A 368 -6.57 -13.78 16.59
CA ILE A 368 -5.99 -13.69 17.92
C ILE A 368 -6.70 -12.57 18.69
N GLN A 369 -7.18 -12.91 19.89
CA GLN A 369 -7.81 -11.94 20.78
C GLN A 369 -6.75 -11.03 21.43
N MET A 370 -7.12 -9.78 21.69
CA MET A 370 -6.25 -8.85 22.43
C MET A 370 -5.82 -9.42 23.78
N ASN A 371 -4.56 -9.21 24.15
CA ASN A 371 -3.91 -9.70 25.37
C ASN A 371 -3.89 -11.22 25.53
N HIS A 372 -4.14 -11.99 24.46
CA HIS A 372 -4.03 -13.44 24.45
C HIS A 372 -2.84 -13.88 23.60
N THR A 373 -2.07 -14.81 24.12
CA THR A 373 -0.95 -15.42 23.39
C THR A 373 -1.47 -16.58 22.54
N TYR A 374 -1.28 -16.49 21.24
CA TYR A 374 -1.46 -17.60 20.31
C TYR A 374 -0.13 -18.35 20.16
N THR A 375 -0.18 -19.68 20.22
CA THR A 375 1.00 -20.54 20.11
C THR A 375 0.84 -21.53 18.95
N CYS A 376 1.82 -21.59 18.06
CA CYS A 376 1.86 -22.54 16.95
C CYS A 376 3.27 -23.09 16.71
N VAL A 377 3.36 -24.24 16.04
CA VAL A 377 4.62 -24.74 15.47
C VAL A 377 4.72 -24.20 14.04
N MET A 378 5.91 -23.73 13.62
CA MET A 378 6.08 -23.04 12.33
C MET A 378 5.40 -23.76 11.15
N GLU A 379 5.66 -25.06 10.97
CA GLU A 379 5.13 -25.88 9.87
C GLU A 379 3.60 -26.09 9.92
N GLU A 380 2.97 -25.81 11.05
CA GLU A 380 1.53 -25.96 11.27
C GLU A 380 0.85 -24.60 11.50
N CYS A 381 1.60 -23.49 11.46
CA CYS A 381 1.06 -22.20 11.81
C CYS A 381 0.12 -21.70 10.71
N PRO A 382 -1.16 -21.42 11.01
CA PRO A 382 -2.07 -20.83 10.05
C PRO A 382 -1.71 -19.35 9.83
N PRO A 383 -2.23 -18.73 8.75
CA PRO A 383 -2.31 -17.27 8.69
C PRO A 383 -2.99 -16.73 9.95
N LEU A 384 -2.53 -15.57 10.42
CA LEU A 384 -3.01 -14.97 11.66
C LEU A 384 -3.67 -13.64 11.34
N ALA A 385 -4.67 -13.28 12.14
CA ALA A 385 -5.38 -12.01 12.01
C ALA A 385 -5.63 -11.41 13.39
N VAL A 386 -5.60 -10.08 13.48
CA VAL A 386 -6.01 -9.34 14.68
C VAL A 386 -6.91 -8.20 14.29
N ILE A 387 -8.04 -8.05 14.97
CA ILE A 387 -8.92 -6.88 14.81
C ILE A 387 -8.26 -5.70 15.54
N THR A 388 -7.83 -4.71 14.78
CA THR A 388 -7.10 -3.55 15.29
C THR A 388 -8.05 -2.41 15.67
N PRO A 389 -7.98 -1.88 16.90
CA PRO A 389 -8.78 -0.74 17.31
C PRO A 389 -8.22 0.58 16.76
N PRO A 390 -9.02 1.66 16.77
CA PRO A 390 -8.53 3.01 16.52
C PRO A 390 -7.39 3.36 17.50
N GLY A 391 -6.20 3.68 16.97
CA GLY A 391 -4.99 3.91 17.79
C GLY A 391 -3.89 2.86 17.62
N GLY A 392 -4.20 1.71 17.01
CA GLY A 392 -3.24 0.67 16.63
C GLY A 392 -3.15 -0.51 17.59
N VAL A 393 -2.39 -1.51 17.16
CA VAL A 393 -2.07 -2.75 17.89
C VAL A 393 -0.56 -2.92 17.97
N THR A 394 -0.04 -3.31 19.12
CA THR A 394 1.34 -3.83 19.21
C THR A 394 1.28 -5.35 19.14
N VAL A 395 1.94 -5.96 18.16
CA VAL A 395 2.09 -7.42 18.10
C VAL A 395 3.47 -7.80 18.58
N GLU A 396 3.51 -8.57 19.66
CA GLU A 396 4.71 -9.19 20.20
C GLU A 396 4.87 -10.61 19.66
N THR A 397 6.07 -10.95 19.20
CA THR A 397 6.41 -12.31 18.81
C THR A 397 7.62 -12.83 19.56
N ASN A 398 7.55 -14.09 19.97
CA ASN A 398 8.63 -14.81 20.63
C ASN A 398 8.76 -16.21 20.00
N VAL A 399 9.99 -16.65 19.73
CA VAL A 399 10.28 -17.92 19.06
C VAL A 399 11.28 -18.74 19.87
N THR A 400 11.05 -20.05 19.97
CA THR A 400 11.92 -20.95 20.74
C THR A 400 13.27 -21.25 20.07
N CYS A 401 13.36 -21.05 18.75
CA CYS A 401 14.57 -21.30 17.96
C CYS A 401 14.55 -20.58 16.60
N GLY A 402 15.74 -20.29 16.08
CA GLY A 402 15.90 -19.72 14.74
C GLY A 402 15.49 -18.24 14.61
N LYS A 403 15.50 -17.76 13.37
CA LYS A 403 15.05 -16.41 13.01
C LYS A 403 13.76 -16.52 12.23
N ILE A 404 12.74 -15.77 12.62
CA ILE A 404 11.47 -15.71 11.88
C ILE A 404 11.20 -14.30 11.39
N THR A 405 10.56 -14.18 10.24
CA THR A 405 10.01 -12.92 9.73
C THR A 405 8.50 -12.94 9.85
N LEU A 406 7.95 -11.94 10.54
CA LEU A 406 6.53 -11.65 10.59
C LEU A 406 6.22 -10.62 9.48
N PHE A 407 5.45 -11.03 8.47
CA PHE A 407 4.93 -10.12 7.46
C PHE A 407 3.51 -9.70 7.83
N THR A 408 3.18 -8.43 7.60
CA THR A 408 1.88 -7.87 7.97
C THR A 408 1.31 -6.98 6.87
N ALA A 409 -0.02 -6.97 6.75
CA ALA A 409 -0.75 -6.06 5.87
C ALA A 409 -2.20 -5.86 6.35
N PHE A 410 -2.74 -4.66 6.15
CA PHE A 410 -4.15 -4.34 6.36
C PHE A 410 -5.01 -4.61 5.11
N GLY A 411 -4.43 -4.47 3.91
CA GLY A 411 -5.13 -4.63 2.63
C GLY A 411 -4.97 -6.00 1.94
N ASN A 412 -4.14 -6.90 2.48
CA ASN A 412 -3.92 -8.23 1.91
C ASN A 412 -4.06 -9.30 3.00
N PRO A 413 -5.03 -10.24 2.87
CA PRO A 413 -5.18 -11.34 3.83
C PRO A 413 -4.00 -12.33 3.85
N PHE A 414 -3.08 -12.24 2.88
CA PHE A 414 -1.95 -13.14 2.72
C PHE A 414 -0.64 -12.36 2.55
N PRO A 415 -0.19 -11.58 3.55
CA PRO A 415 1.10 -10.91 3.47
C PRO A 415 2.22 -11.97 3.38
N GLY A 416 3.36 -11.59 2.83
CA GLY A 416 4.54 -12.46 2.70
C GLY A 416 5.69 -11.71 2.04
N ASN A 417 6.82 -12.36 1.80
CA ASN A 417 8.03 -11.69 1.28
C ASN A 417 7.82 -10.89 -0.03
N SER A 418 6.83 -11.28 -0.85
CA SER A 418 6.55 -10.59 -2.11
C SER A 418 5.56 -9.42 -2.00
N PHE A 419 4.79 -9.34 -0.91
CA PHE A 419 3.92 -8.20 -0.62
C PHE A 419 3.62 -8.11 0.88
N TYR A 420 4.02 -7.00 1.49
CA TYR A 420 3.73 -6.66 2.87
C TYR A 420 3.71 -5.14 3.01
N GLU A 421 2.91 -4.63 3.95
CA GLU A 421 2.93 -3.20 4.29
C GLU A 421 4.01 -2.91 5.33
N THR A 422 4.19 -3.83 6.28
CA THR A 422 5.24 -3.77 7.31
C THR A 422 5.68 -5.18 7.64
N PHE A 423 6.95 -5.34 8.04
CA PHE A 423 7.48 -6.61 8.53
C PHE A 423 8.33 -6.39 9.77
N SER A 424 8.49 -7.44 10.55
CA SER A 424 9.39 -7.49 11.71
C SER A 424 10.15 -8.81 11.70
N GLN A 425 11.45 -8.78 11.94
CA GLN A 425 12.28 -9.98 12.09
C GLN A 425 12.61 -10.17 13.56
N THR A 426 12.52 -11.41 14.08
CA THR A 426 12.85 -11.70 15.48
C THR A 426 13.74 -12.95 15.64
N GLU A 427 14.61 -12.89 16.64
CA GLU A 427 15.54 -13.94 17.06
C GLU A 427 15.46 -14.12 18.58
N ALA A 428 14.83 -15.19 19.05
CA ALA A 428 14.86 -15.66 20.45
C ALA A 428 14.66 -14.62 21.59
N ALA A 429 14.12 -13.42 21.35
CA ALA A 429 13.75 -12.44 22.37
C ALA A 429 12.75 -11.38 21.85
N ASP A 430 11.89 -10.90 22.76
CA ASP A 430 10.68 -10.12 22.52
C ASP A 430 10.85 -8.86 21.67
N LEU A 431 10.35 -8.90 20.44
CA LEU A 431 10.13 -7.70 19.61
C LEU A 431 8.64 -7.45 19.49
N GLY A 432 8.19 -6.33 20.06
CA GLY A 432 6.86 -5.77 19.84
C GLY A 432 6.92 -4.76 18.71
N ALA A 433 6.24 -5.04 17.60
CA ALA A 433 6.04 -4.08 16.52
C ALA A 433 4.67 -3.40 16.70
N LEU A 434 4.65 -2.07 16.74
CA LEU A 434 3.43 -1.28 16.80
C LEU A 434 2.92 -1.01 15.39
N PHE A 435 1.70 -1.48 15.10
CA PHE A 435 0.99 -1.27 13.84
C PHE A 435 -0.16 -0.30 14.09
N ARG A 436 -0.07 0.91 13.52
CA ARG A 436 -1.12 1.93 13.67
C ARG A 436 -2.03 1.98 12.46
N ASN A 437 -3.32 2.09 12.75
CA ASN A 437 -4.33 2.57 11.81
C ASN A 437 -4.95 3.86 12.37
N THR A 438 -5.21 4.83 11.50
CA THR A 438 -5.48 6.23 11.88
C THR A 438 -6.96 6.62 11.86
N THR A 439 -7.87 5.78 11.35
CA THR A 439 -9.26 6.24 11.11
C THR A 439 -10.38 5.25 11.46
N THR A 440 -10.19 3.93 11.38
CA THR A 440 -11.25 2.93 11.68
C THR A 440 -10.69 1.62 12.22
N THR A 441 -11.58 0.78 12.80
CA THR A 441 -11.27 -0.62 13.11
C THR A 441 -10.99 -1.38 11.81
N GLN A 442 -9.87 -2.10 11.74
CA GLN A 442 -9.50 -2.91 10.57
C GLN A 442 -8.78 -4.19 11.00
N THR A 443 -8.84 -5.23 10.18
CA THR A 443 -8.08 -6.46 10.42
C THR A 443 -6.64 -6.29 9.95
N LEU A 444 -5.67 -6.54 10.83
CA LEU A 444 -4.27 -6.72 10.49
C LEU A 444 -4.05 -8.20 10.21
N PHE A 445 -3.71 -8.54 8.98
CA PHE A 445 -3.34 -9.89 8.59
C PHE A 445 -1.84 -10.09 8.73
N MET A 446 -1.46 -11.31 9.07
CA MET A 446 -0.10 -11.67 9.43
C MET A 446 0.27 -13.06 8.93
N SER A 447 1.51 -13.20 8.49
CA SER A 447 2.11 -14.49 8.14
C SER A 447 3.53 -14.59 8.70
N LEU A 448 3.97 -15.83 8.89
CA LEU A 448 5.26 -16.15 9.47
C LEU A 448 6.06 -16.94 8.43
N GLU A 449 7.25 -16.46 8.09
CA GLU A 449 8.18 -17.16 7.20
C GLU A 449 9.56 -17.30 7.87
N ASP A 450 10.30 -18.36 7.51
CA ASP A 450 11.70 -18.51 7.90
C ASP A 450 12.54 -17.43 7.21
N ALA A 451 13.22 -16.58 8.01
CA ALA A 451 13.95 -15.42 7.51
C ALA A 451 15.15 -15.76 6.60
N LEU A 452 15.57 -17.03 6.53
CA LEU A 452 16.73 -17.42 5.74
C LEU A 452 16.45 -18.48 4.67
N ALA A 453 15.29 -19.14 4.64
CA ALA A 453 14.92 -20.21 3.68
C ALA A 453 16.00 -21.31 3.41
N LEU A 454 17.11 -21.32 4.15
CA LEU A 454 18.37 -22.02 3.82
C LEU A 454 18.87 -22.90 4.97
N THR A 455 18.22 -22.90 6.13
CA THR A 455 18.61 -23.79 7.23
C THR A 455 17.44 -24.68 7.62
N ASN A 456 17.66 -26.00 7.68
CA ASN A 456 16.78 -26.99 8.31
C ASN A 456 16.50 -26.73 9.82
N GLY A 457 16.80 -25.53 10.34
CA GLY A 457 16.86 -25.19 11.76
C GLY A 457 15.57 -24.63 12.37
N THR A 458 14.52 -24.37 11.58
CA THR A 458 13.23 -23.84 12.07
C THR A 458 12.14 -24.90 12.23
N ARG A 459 12.40 -26.15 11.82
CA ARG A 459 11.47 -27.27 12.01
C ARG A 459 11.24 -27.52 13.49
N GLY A 460 9.97 -27.58 13.89
CA GLY A 460 9.59 -27.77 15.30
C GLY A 460 9.73 -26.52 16.19
N CYS A 461 10.11 -25.35 15.63
CA CYS A 461 10.12 -24.12 16.42
C CYS A 461 8.70 -23.69 16.78
N THR A 462 8.51 -23.39 18.06
CA THR A 462 7.26 -22.87 18.61
C THR A 462 7.30 -21.36 18.59
N ILE A 463 6.21 -20.74 18.14
CA ILE A 463 6.04 -19.30 17.97
C ILE A 463 4.88 -18.88 18.86
N ASN A 464 5.12 -17.85 19.67
CA ASN A 464 4.13 -17.18 20.50
C ASN A 464 3.86 -15.80 19.93
N VAL A 465 2.59 -15.47 19.70
CA VAL A 465 2.15 -14.18 19.15
C VAL A 465 1.14 -13.56 20.10
N THR A 466 1.40 -12.35 20.59
CA THR A 466 0.53 -11.64 21.55
C THR A 466 0.25 -10.22 21.07
N PRO A 467 -1.01 -9.89 20.69
CA PRO A 467 -1.40 -8.53 20.38
C PRO A 467 -1.80 -7.76 21.65
N TYR A 468 -1.46 -6.47 21.70
CA TYR A 468 -1.82 -5.55 22.77
C TYR A 468 -2.49 -4.29 22.20
N ASN A 469 -3.36 -3.68 23.00
CA ASN A 469 -4.03 -2.45 22.63
C ASN A 469 -3.09 -1.24 22.74
N GLY A 470 -2.93 -0.48 21.65
CA GLY A 470 -2.14 0.74 21.61
C GLY A 470 -0.64 0.51 21.86
N ASP A 471 0.04 1.57 22.30
CA ASP A 471 1.48 1.58 22.56
C ASP A 471 1.80 0.86 23.88
N HIS A 472 1.71 -0.46 23.87
CA HIS A 472 2.10 -1.30 24.98
C HIS A 472 3.63 -1.58 24.86
N ARG A 473 4.48 -0.79 25.54
CA ARG A 473 5.51 -1.29 26.49
C ARG A 473 6.52 -0.25 27.04
N TYR A 474 6.60 -0.24 28.38
CA TYR A 474 7.73 -0.08 29.32
C TYR A 474 9.04 0.61 28.89
N HIS A 475 9.37 1.67 29.64
CA HIS A 475 10.68 2.31 29.76
C HIS A 475 11.65 1.38 30.51
N GLU A 476 12.54 0.69 29.82
CA GLU A 476 13.63 -0.03 30.47
C GLU A 476 14.93 0.24 29.71
N VAL A 477 15.87 0.94 30.35
CA VAL A 477 17.22 1.20 29.84
C VAL A 477 18.05 -0.05 30.10
N LYS A 478 18.58 -0.69 29.05
CA LYS A 478 19.44 -1.88 29.15
C LYS A 478 20.85 -1.53 28.67
N CYS A 479 21.85 -1.80 29.50
CA CYS A 479 23.27 -1.57 29.18
C CYS A 479 23.95 -2.88 28.81
N TYR A 480 24.87 -2.85 27.86
CA TYR A 480 25.62 -4.02 27.42
C TYR A 480 27.11 -3.72 27.42
N LEU A 481 27.92 -4.68 27.87
CA LEU A 481 29.37 -4.64 27.77
C LEU A 481 29.84 -5.93 27.11
N ASN A 482 30.52 -5.83 25.97
CA ASN A 482 31.02 -6.98 25.21
C ASN A 482 29.96 -8.04 24.84
N GLY A 483 28.71 -7.62 24.60
CA GLY A 483 27.61 -8.50 24.22
C GLY A 483 26.82 -9.09 25.40
N ASP A 484 27.28 -8.90 26.64
CA ASP A 484 26.56 -9.32 27.84
C ASP A 484 25.75 -8.16 28.42
N GLN A 485 24.49 -8.41 28.79
CA GLN A 485 23.65 -7.42 29.45
C GLN A 485 24.19 -7.15 30.85
N ILE A 486 24.57 -5.91 31.13
CA ILE A 486 25.02 -5.45 32.43
C ILE A 486 23.99 -4.53 33.08
N GLU A 487 24.01 -4.46 34.40
CA GLU A 487 23.28 -3.42 35.12
C GLU A 487 23.89 -2.06 34.73
N CYS A 488 23.04 -1.12 34.30
CA CYS A 488 23.51 0.19 33.90
C CYS A 488 24.26 0.87 35.07
N PRO A 489 25.52 1.29 34.90
CA PRO A 489 26.24 2.04 35.93
C PRO A 489 25.40 3.23 36.40
N ASN A 490 25.49 3.58 37.69
CA ASN A 490 24.65 4.64 38.29
C ASN A 490 24.78 6.01 37.58
N ASP A 491 25.86 6.23 36.84
CA ASP A 491 26.10 7.43 36.01
C ASP A 491 25.28 7.43 34.70
N CYS A 492 24.49 6.40 34.43
CA CYS A 492 23.57 6.33 33.28
C CYS A 492 22.11 6.62 33.67
N LYS A 493 21.82 6.81 34.97
CA LYS A 493 20.55 7.36 35.44
C LYS A 493 20.68 8.88 35.53
N GLU A 494 20.35 9.57 34.44
CA GLU A 494 20.20 11.03 34.33
C GLU A 494 21.32 11.93 34.93
N PRO A 495 22.53 12.02 34.33
CA PRO A 495 23.42 13.15 34.65
C PRO A 495 23.35 14.34 33.68
N TRP A 496 22.75 14.20 32.49
CA TRP A 496 23.04 15.14 31.40
C TRP A 496 22.05 16.31 31.25
N GLY A 497 20.90 16.30 31.91
CA GLY A 497 19.93 17.42 31.81
C GLY A 497 19.32 17.67 30.41
N TYR A 498 19.61 16.83 29.42
CA TYR A 498 19.20 17.00 28.01
C TYR A 498 17.97 16.16 27.58
N GLY A 499 17.37 15.37 28.47
CA GLY A 499 16.22 14.50 28.13
C GLY A 499 16.60 13.34 27.19
N ASN A 500 15.63 12.49 26.86
CA ASN A 500 15.83 11.39 25.91
C ASN A 500 15.89 11.93 24.48
N ILE A 501 17.08 11.88 23.88
CA ILE A 501 17.35 12.36 22.52
C ILE A 501 16.76 11.47 21.41
N CYS A 502 16.28 10.26 21.77
CA CYS A 502 15.53 9.40 20.85
C CYS A 502 14.07 9.86 20.76
N THR A 503 13.87 11.13 20.38
CA THR A 503 12.52 11.69 20.25
C THR A 503 11.83 11.14 19.01
N LYS A 504 10.50 11.27 18.99
CA LYS A 504 9.68 10.90 17.84
C LYS A 504 10.16 11.62 16.57
N GLU A 505 10.56 12.88 16.69
CA GLU A 505 11.09 13.69 15.59
C GLU A 505 12.42 13.15 15.07
N SER A 506 13.34 12.73 15.95
CA SER A 506 14.64 12.15 15.56
C SER A 506 14.50 10.82 14.83
N LEU A 507 13.57 9.97 15.28
CA LEU A 507 13.28 8.68 14.62
C LEU A 507 12.58 8.85 13.28
N LEU A 508 11.65 9.80 13.16
CA LEU A 508 11.02 10.15 11.88
C LEU A 508 12.02 10.72 10.86
N ALA A 509 13.07 11.40 11.34
CA ALA A 509 14.17 11.88 10.52
C ALA A 509 15.21 10.79 10.16
N GLY A 510 15.02 9.55 10.62
CA GLY A 510 15.96 8.44 10.38
C GLY A 510 17.28 8.54 11.14
N ILE A 511 17.36 9.40 12.16
CA ILE A 511 18.57 9.64 12.94
C ILE A 511 18.56 8.71 14.16
N THR A 512 19.30 7.60 14.05
CA THR A 512 19.34 6.56 15.09
C THR A 512 20.67 6.47 15.83
N LYS A 513 21.68 7.28 15.48
CA LYS A 513 22.97 7.28 16.18
C LYS A 513 23.46 8.70 16.43
N PHE A 514 23.96 8.91 17.64
CA PHE A 514 24.41 10.20 18.18
C PHE A 514 25.81 10.01 18.79
N PRO A 515 26.70 11.00 18.76
CA PRO A 515 28.00 10.88 19.38
C PRO A 515 27.85 10.89 20.90
N HIS A 516 28.69 10.17 21.64
CA HIS A 516 28.68 10.27 23.10
C HIS A 516 29.26 11.63 23.53
N PRO A 517 28.64 12.35 24.48
CA PRO A 517 28.99 13.73 24.80
C PRO A 517 30.43 13.95 25.29
N ASP A 518 30.97 12.96 26.02
CA ASP A 518 32.27 13.06 26.72
C ASP A 518 33.29 11.95 26.37
N ASP A 519 32.93 10.96 25.56
CA ASP A 519 33.79 9.78 25.31
C ASP A 519 33.72 9.39 23.85
N SER A 520 34.72 9.81 23.06
CA SER A 520 34.74 9.55 21.62
C SER A 520 34.88 8.07 21.27
N THR A 521 35.20 7.19 22.23
CA THR A 521 35.22 5.74 22.02
C THR A 521 33.84 5.11 22.19
N LYS A 522 32.81 5.90 22.51
CA LYS A 522 31.42 5.46 22.65
C LYS A 522 30.50 6.30 21.76
N TYR A 523 29.31 5.78 21.52
CA TYR A 523 28.23 6.50 20.85
C TYR A 523 26.89 6.12 21.47
N LEU A 524 25.87 6.92 21.20
CA LEU A 524 24.50 6.62 21.60
C LEU A 524 23.72 6.11 20.39
N GLU A 525 22.95 5.06 20.55
CA GLU A 525 22.10 4.47 19.51
C GLU A 525 20.65 4.51 19.97
N CYS A 526 19.75 4.84 19.07
CA CYS A 526 18.32 4.83 19.32
C CYS A 526 17.71 3.64 18.59
N ASP A 527 16.87 2.88 19.28
CA ASP A 527 16.00 1.96 18.57
C ASP A 527 14.74 2.66 18.07
N ILE A 528 14.00 1.91 17.25
CA ILE A 528 12.71 2.30 16.67
C ILE A 528 11.60 2.51 17.72
N GLN A 529 11.84 2.18 19.00
CA GLN A 529 10.92 2.39 20.13
C GLN A 529 11.26 3.68 20.91
N GLY A 530 12.27 4.45 20.47
CA GLY A 530 12.70 5.65 21.18
C GLY A 530 13.57 5.35 22.40
N LYS A 531 14.14 4.15 22.51
CA LYS A 531 15.06 3.81 23.59
C LYS A 531 16.50 4.15 23.21
N LEU A 532 17.21 4.71 24.17
CA LEU A 532 18.60 5.15 24.06
C LEU A 532 19.55 4.06 24.61
N TYR A 533 20.52 3.67 23.79
CA TYR A 533 21.57 2.70 24.09
C TYR A 533 22.91 3.43 24.09
N VAL A 534 23.81 3.09 25.01
CA VAL A 534 25.22 3.53 24.96
C VAL A 534 26.05 2.38 24.40
N VAL A 535 26.78 2.62 23.31
CA VAL A 535 27.52 1.59 22.57
C VAL A 535 29.01 1.94 22.56
N GLN A 536 29.86 0.97 22.91
CA GLN A 536 31.31 1.08 22.87
C GLN A 536 31.83 0.74 21.47
N CYS A 537 32.68 1.59 20.90
CA CYS A 537 33.40 1.29 19.67
C CYS A 537 34.41 0.13 19.85
N PRO A 538 34.73 -0.62 18.78
CA PRO A 538 35.79 -1.62 18.80
C PRO A 538 37.14 -1.07 19.31
N GLN A 539 38.00 -1.96 19.81
CA GLN A 539 39.28 -1.56 20.43
C GLN A 539 40.13 -0.70 19.48
N ASN A 540 40.59 0.45 19.99
CA ASN A 540 41.35 1.48 19.28
C ASN A 540 40.57 2.25 18.18
N GLU A 541 39.24 2.25 18.24
CA GLU A 541 38.39 3.05 17.35
C GLU A 541 37.68 4.18 18.11
N SER A 542 37.30 5.23 17.38
CA SER A 542 36.45 6.32 17.88
C SER A 542 35.25 6.51 16.96
N TYR A 543 34.11 6.88 17.53
CA TYR A 543 32.89 7.15 16.79
C TYR A 543 32.94 8.52 16.12
N TYR A 544 32.68 8.56 14.82
CA TYR A 544 32.61 9.77 14.01
C TYR A 544 31.18 10.03 13.56
N ASP A 545 30.61 11.15 14.01
CA ASP A 545 29.21 11.48 13.78
C ASP A 545 28.87 11.72 12.30
N ASP A 546 29.80 12.29 11.53
CA ASP A 546 29.59 12.59 10.10
C ASP A 546 29.34 11.36 9.23
N CYS A 547 29.92 10.22 9.61
CA CYS A 547 29.77 8.96 8.88
C CYS A 547 29.07 7.89 9.73
N LYS A 548 28.59 8.27 10.91
CA LYS A 548 27.84 7.43 11.86
C LYS A 548 28.51 6.08 12.15
N GLN A 549 29.84 6.05 12.22
CA GLN A 549 30.65 4.82 12.32
C GLN A 549 31.85 4.97 13.28
N CYS A 550 32.27 3.85 13.87
CA CYS A 550 33.54 3.73 14.59
C CYS A 550 34.68 3.48 13.60
N ILE A 551 35.80 4.21 13.74
CA ILE A 551 36.94 4.12 12.81
C ILE A 551 38.26 4.06 13.59
N GLY A 552 39.18 3.20 13.14
CA GLY A 552 40.57 3.16 13.57
C GLY A 552 41.53 3.55 12.44
N GLY A 553 42.42 4.51 12.69
CA GLY A 553 43.47 4.95 11.75
C GLY A 553 43.17 6.24 10.95
N GLU A 554 44.09 6.63 10.06
CA GLU A 554 44.01 7.88 9.29
C GLU A 554 43.33 7.67 7.91
N THR A 555 42.06 8.09 7.81
CA THR A 555 41.18 8.40 6.62
C THR A 555 40.17 7.33 6.14
N PRO A 556 39.00 7.70 5.53
CA PRO A 556 38.50 9.03 5.14
C PRO A 556 37.03 9.29 5.59
N CYS A 557 36.81 9.70 6.85
CA CYS A 557 35.69 10.59 7.15
C CYS A 557 36.26 12.00 7.32
N VAL A 558 35.55 13.02 6.85
CA VAL A 558 35.96 14.42 7.00
C VAL A 558 36.26 14.63 8.49
N LYS A 559 37.48 15.06 8.83
CA LYS A 559 37.85 15.32 10.23
C LYS A 559 36.81 16.27 10.85
N PRO A 560 36.47 16.13 12.15
CA PRO A 560 35.62 17.10 12.81
C PRO A 560 36.14 18.50 12.48
N GLY A 561 35.23 19.40 12.10
CA GLY A 561 35.57 20.78 11.76
C GLY A 561 36.40 21.43 12.88
N THR A 562 37.02 22.58 12.63
CA THR A 562 37.68 23.29 13.73
C THR A 562 36.63 23.83 14.70
N PRO A 563 36.76 23.68 16.04
CA PRO A 563 35.82 24.25 16.99
C PRO A 563 35.56 25.74 16.69
N LEU A 564 34.29 26.16 16.74
CA LEU A 564 33.93 27.55 16.48
C LEU A 564 34.57 28.46 17.52
N SER A 565 35.26 29.50 17.04
CA SER A 565 35.85 30.52 17.90
C SER A 565 34.77 31.19 18.76
N THR A 566 35.06 31.39 20.05
CA THR A 566 34.16 32.06 21.00
C THR A 566 33.79 33.49 20.60
N ALA A 567 34.54 34.11 19.68
CA ALA A 567 34.28 35.45 19.17
C ALA A 567 33.11 35.56 18.15
N ILE A 568 32.70 34.45 17.53
CA ILE A 568 31.69 34.43 16.45
C ILE A 568 30.26 34.19 17.00
N GLY A 569 30.15 33.80 18.28
CA GLY A 569 28.89 33.41 18.91
C GLY A 569 28.47 32.01 18.45
N ASN A 570 27.99 31.17 19.37
CA ASN A 570 27.57 29.80 19.05
C ASN A 570 26.09 29.81 18.58
N PRO A 571 25.80 29.56 17.29
CA PRO A 571 24.42 29.53 16.78
C PRO A 571 23.67 28.23 17.14
N CYS A 572 24.36 27.22 17.68
CA CYS A 572 23.81 25.92 18.04
C CYS A 572 23.07 25.96 19.37
N SER A 573 22.03 26.80 19.46
CA SER A 573 21.18 26.86 20.65
C SER A 573 20.30 25.61 20.76
N VAL A 574 19.82 25.33 21.97
CA VAL A 574 18.84 24.24 22.21
C VAL A 574 17.60 24.44 21.33
N GLU A 575 17.16 25.67 21.14
CA GLU A 575 16.02 26.03 20.27
C GLU A 575 16.31 25.75 18.79
N ALA A 576 17.53 25.98 18.32
CA ALA A 576 17.94 25.65 16.96
C ALA A 576 17.95 24.13 16.73
N ILE A 577 18.46 23.36 17.68
CA ILE A 577 18.50 21.89 17.62
C ILE A 577 17.08 21.31 17.62
N LEU A 578 16.20 21.82 18.49
CA LEU A 578 14.78 21.42 18.53
C LEU A 578 14.02 21.80 17.25
N ALA A 579 14.45 22.85 16.55
CA ALA A 579 13.92 23.24 15.25
C ALA A 579 14.59 22.51 14.07
N ASN A 580 15.41 21.48 14.33
CA ASN A 580 16.15 20.69 13.35
C ASN A 580 17.13 21.52 12.47
N LYS A 581 17.67 22.61 13.03
CA LYS A 581 18.61 23.51 12.34
C LYS A 581 20.05 23.24 12.78
N PHE A 582 20.77 22.44 11.99
CA PHE A 582 22.15 22.02 12.29
C PHE A 582 23.23 22.76 11.50
N PHE A 583 22.87 23.57 10.49
CA PHE A 583 23.85 24.23 9.63
C PHE A 583 23.58 25.73 9.51
N PHE A 584 24.63 26.52 9.67
CA PHE A 584 24.57 27.99 9.67
C PHE A 584 25.69 28.58 8.81
N THR A 585 25.45 29.78 8.28
CA THR A 585 26.47 30.53 7.52
C THR A 585 27.66 30.86 8.41
N TYR A 586 28.86 30.74 7.87
CA TYR A 586 30.05 31.29 8.52
C TYR A 586 30.18 32.78 8.17
N PRO A 587 30.09 33.73 9.13
CA PRO A 587 29.84 35.14 8.82
C PRO A 587 30.90 35.89 7.98
N SER A 588 32.10 35.35 7.81
CA SER A 588 33.24 36.04 7.18
C SER A 588 33.88 35.30 6.02
N ASP A 589 33.38 34.11 5.67
CA ASP A 589 33.94 33.26 4.63
C ASP A 589 32.84 32.37 4.06
N VAL A 590 32.34 32.72 2.87
CA VAL A 590 31.25 31.98 2.19
C VAL A 590 31.68 30.60 1.71
N THR A 591 32.98 30.31 1.71
CA THR A 591 33.49 28.97 1.44
C THR A 591 33.51 28.11 2.70
N LYS A 592 32.94 28.59 3.81
CA LYS A 592 32.83 27.87 5.08
C LYS A 592 31.41 27.95 5.64
N PHE A 593 31.07 26.98 6.47
CA PHE A 593 29.82 26.92 7.21
C PHE A 593 30.04 26.41 8.63
N ILE A 594 29.07 26.66 9.49
CA ILE A 594 29.04 26.20 10.88
C ILE A 594 28.12 24.98 10.93
N HIS A 595 28.64 23.86 11.43
CA HIS A 595 27.92 22.62 11.70
C HIS A 595 27.75 22.45 13.20
N CYS A 596 26.51 22.35 13.65
CA CYS A 596 26.14 22.05 15.02
C CYS A 596 26.07 20.54 15.20
N ASP A 597 26.66 20.03 16.28
CA ASP A 597 26.27 18.71 16.73
C ASP A 597 24.97 18.77 17.56
N VAL A 598 24.43 17.59 17.78
CA VAL A 598 23.22 17.34 18.58
C VAL A 598 23.34 17.73 20.05
N TRP A 599 24.53 18.12 20.51
CA TRP A 599 24.81 18.57 21.88
C TRP A 599 24.99 20.09 21.99
N GLY A 600 24.83 20.82 20.87
CA GLY A 600 25.00 22.26 20.83
C GLY A 600 26.44 22.74 20.77
N LYS A 601 27.40 21.87 20.43
CA LYS A 601 28.76 22.32 20.10
C LYS A 601 28.81 22.68 18.62
N ALA A 602 29.48 23.81 18.32
CA ALA A 602 29.62 24.34 16.98
C ALA A 602 31.01 24.06 16.39
N TRP A 603 31.02 23.64 15.14
CA TRP A 603 32.22 23.29 14.38
C TRP A 603 32.24 24.04 13.04
N VAL A 604 33.39 24.58 12.64
CA VAL A 604 33.57 25.28 11.36
C VAL A 604 34.07 24.29 10.30
N ARG A 605 33.42 24.28 9.14
CA ARG A 605 33.74 23.40 8.01
C ARG A 605 33.94 24.17 6.71
N PRO A 606 34.94 23.82 5.90
CA PRO A 606 35.08 24.35 4.55
C PRO A 606 34.20 23.60 3.55
N CYS A 607 33.69 24.32 2.54
CA CYS A 607 33.09 23.77 1.33
C CYS A 607 34.17 23.16 0.42
N PRO A 608 33.78 22.23 -0.47
CA PRO A 608 34.64 21.73 -1.53
C PRO A 608 35.22 22.85 -2.40
N GLN A 609 36.39 22.60 -3.01
CA GLN A 609 37.13 23.63 -3.74
C GLN A 609 36.31 24.16 -4.94
N GLY A 610 36.00 25.46 -4.92
CA GLY A 610 35.23 26.12 -5.98
C GLY A 610 33.72 26.19 -5.72
N GLU A 611 33.26 25.78 -4.54
CA GLU A 611 31.88 25.88 -4.09
C GLU A 611 31.73 26.90 -2.93
N GLU A 612 30.52 27.44 -2.79
CA GLU A 612 30.13 28.36 -1.72
C GLU A 612 28.93 27.79 -0.95
N TRP A 613 28.85 28.04 0.35
CA TRP A 613 27.75 27.57 1.19
C TRP A 613 26.48 28.38 0.94
N ASP A 614 25.39 27.69 0.56
CA ASP A 614 24.07 28.29 0.43
C ASP A 614 23.19 27.91 1.63
N GLN A 615 22.70 28.92 2.35
CA GLN A 615 21.91 28.72 3.57
C GLN A 615 20.46 28.28 3.31
N HIS A 616 19.92 28.53 2.11
CA HIS A 616 18.58 28.09 1.74
C HIS A 616 18.60 26.63 1.30
N GLU A 617 19.60 26.25 0.50
CA GLU A 617 19.76 24.87 0.02
C GLU A 617 20.44 23.94 1.05
N LEU A 618 21.00 24.51 2.13
CA LEU A 618 21.74 23.81 3.18
C LEU A 618 22.85 22.90 2.63
N THR A 619 23.52 23.36 1.57
CA THR A 619 24.60 22.63 0.89
C THR A 619 25.61 23.59 0.24
N CYS A 620 26.79 23.07 -0.10
CA CYS A 620 27.75 23.81 -0.92
C CYS A 620 27.35 23.70 -2.39
N ILE A 621 27.33 24.84 -3.08
CA ILE A 621 26.93 24.93 -4.49
C ILE A 621 28.06 25.51 -5.33
N VAL A 622 28.16 25.07 -6.59
CA VAL A 622 29.03 25.71 -7.58
C VAL A 622 28.36 27.02 -8.00
N PRO A 623 29.01 28.19 -7.87
CA PRO A 623 28.41 29.45 -8.28
C PRO A 623 28.14 29.44 -9.80
N SER A 624 26.87 29.48 -10.17
CA SER A 624 26.42 29.55 -11.56
C SER A 624 26.98 30.82 -12.23
N LYS A 625 27.77 30.67 -13.31
CA LYS A 625 28.46 31.79 -14.01
C LYS A 625 27.55 32.79 -14.74
N ILE A 626 26.23 32.73 -14.58
CA ILE A 626 25.31 33.78 -15.04
C ILE A 626 24.69 34.36 -13.77
N ALA A 627 25.22 35.49 -13.32
CA ALA A 627 24.63 36.23 -12.21
C ALA A 627 23.19 36.60 -12.59
N ASN A 628 22.22 36.20 -11.77
CA ASN A 628 20.84 36.61 -11.94
C ASN A 628 20.74 38.14 -11.70
N PRO A 629 20.51 38.98 -12.73
CA PRO A 629 20.49 40.43 -12.60
C PRO A 629 19.29 40.92 -11.78
N CYS A 630 18.28 40.07 -11.55
CA CYS A 630 17.11 40.38 -10.75
C CYS A 630 17.42 40.43 -9.25
N ARG A 631 18.48 39.75 -8.78
CA ARG A 631 18.88 39.72 -7.36
C ARG A 631 19.51 41.01 -6.86
N SER A 632 19.98 41.88 -7.75
CA SER A 632 20.59 43.18 -7.43
C SER A 632 19.65 44.37 -7.70
N ARG A 633 18.35 44.12 -7.87
CA ARG A 633 17.39 45.13 -8.33
C ARG A 633 16.97 46.09 -7.22
N SER A 634 17.08 47.39 -7.48
CA SER A 634 16.67 48.51 -6.63
C SER A 634 15.43 49.22 -7.20
N SER A 635 14.76 50.05 -6.39
CA SER A 635 13.62 50.87 -6.83
C SER A 635 14.05 51.86 -7.93
N GLY A 636 13.72 51.55 -9.19
CA GLY A 636 14.08 52.36 -10.36
C GLY A 636 14.87 51.60 -11.45
N ASP A 637 15.26 50.35 -11.17
CA ASP A 637 15.98 49.50 -12.12
C ASP A 637 15.03 48.80 -13.14
N PRO A 638 15.51 48.54 -14.37
CA PRO A 638 14.72 47.92 -15.44
C PRO A 638 14.14 46.57 -15.02
N PHE A 639 12.95 46.22 -15.52
CA PHE A 639 12.33 44.91 -15.26
C PHE A 639 12.84 43.83 -16.23
N LEU A 640 13.42 44.26 -17.35
CA LEU A 640 13.91 43.39 -18.40
C LEU A 640 15.41 43.61 -18.65
N TYR A 641 16.19 42.53 -18.72
CA TYR A 641 17.63 42.53 -18.93
C TYR A 641 18.01 41.74 -20.18
N THR A 642 19.12 42.09 -20.83
CA THR A 642 19.66 41.34 -21.98
C THR A 642 20.10 39.94 -21.58
N TYR A 643 19.79 38.95 -22.43
CA TYR A 643 20.30 37.61 -22.23
C TYR A 643 21.76 37.52 -22.74
N PRO A 644 22.76 37.13 -21.92
CA PRO A 644 24.18 37.33 -22.23
C PRO A 644 24.70 36.64 -23.50
N CYS A 645 24.01 35.60 -24.00
CA CYS A 645 24.50 34.74 -25.08
C CYS A 645 23.52 34.58 -26.26
N ASP A 646 22.35 35.22 -26.21
CA ASP A 646 21.29 35.09 -27.22
C ASP A 646 20.51 36.41 -27.30
N PRO A 647 20.80 37.28 -28.28
CA PRO A 647 20.17 38.59 -28.38
C PRO A 647 18.70 38.53 -28.79
N THR A 648 18.19 37.35 -29.17
CA THR A 648 16.76 37.14 -29.45
C THR A 648 15.95 36.82 -28.19
N LYS A 649 16.63 36.73 -27.04
CA LYS A 649 16.04 36.49 -25.72
C LYS A 649 16.37 37.61 -24.76
N TYR A 650 15.57 37.70 -23.70
CA TYR A 650 15.77 38.61 -22.59
C TYR A 650 15.37 37.95 -21.28
N ILE A 651 15.89 38.47 -20.19
CA ILE A 651 15.57 38.04 -18.83
C ILE A 651 14.52 39.00 -18.30
N GLN A 652 13.38 38.47 -17.89
CA GLN A 652 12.32 39.20 -17.20
C GLN A 652 12.42 38.91 -15.71
N CYS A 653 12.52 39.96 -14.90
CA CYS A 653 12.49 39.85 -13.46
C CYS A 653 11.05 39.94 -12.95
N ASP A 654 10.72 39.14 -11.95
CA ASP A 654 9.48 39.31 -11.19
C ASP A 654 9.67 40.23 -9.96
N LEU A 655 8.60 40.39 -9.19
CA LEU A 655 8.59 41.20 -7.97
C LEU A 655 9.33 40.55 -6.79
N TRP A 656 9.76 39.30 -6.93
CA TRP A 656 10.47 38.51 -5.92
C TRP A 656 11.96 38.33 -6.24
N HIS A 657 12.47 39.07 -7.23
CA HIS A 657 13.87 39.02 -7.69
C HIS A 657 14.28 37.71 -8.37
N GLU A 658 13.30 36.95 -8.86
CA GLU A 658 13.51 35.76 -9.68
C GLU A 658 13.57 36.12 -11.17
N SER A 659 14.35 35.35 -11.93
CA SER A 659 14.60 35.59 -13.36
C SER A 659 13.91 34.59 -14.25
N PHE A 660 13.20 35.08 -15.27
CA PHE A 660 12.55 34.27 -16.30
C PHE A 660 13.10 34.62 -17.68
N THR A 661 13.62 33.63 -18.41
CA THR A 661 14.07 33.86 -19.79
C THR A 661 12.87 33.89 -20.75
N ARG A 662 12.77 34.93 -21.57
CA ARG A 662 11.71 35.15 -22.57
C ARG A 662 12.31 35.30 -23.97
N GLN A 663 11.57 34.83 -24.96
CA GLN A 663 11.90 34.99 -26.38
C GLN A 663 11.25 36.27 -26.92
N CYS A 664 11.95 37.03 -27.75
CA CYS A 664 11.36 38.13 -28.49
C CYS A 664 10.30 37.65 -29.48
N ASN A 665 9.25 38.45 -29.70
CA ASN A 665 8.20 38.16 -30.66
C ASN A 665 8.04 39.35 -31.62
N PRO A 666 8.19 39.18 -32.95
CA PRO A 666 8.56 37.96 -33.67
C PRO A 666 9.93 37.37 -33.24
N PRO A 667 10.15 36.05 -33.37
CA PRO A 667 11.42 35.40 -32.98
C PRO A 667 12.68 35.95 -33.67
N SER A 668 12.50 36.68 -34.77
CA SER A 668 13.55 37.36 -35.52
C SER A 668 13.94 38.73 -34.95
N PHE A 669 13.32 39.19 -33.86
CA PHE A 669 13.59 40.49 -33.24
C PHE A 669 14.65 40.35 -32.15
N TYR A 670 15.40 41.43 -31.90
CA TYR A 670 16.45 41.49 -30.89
C TYR A 670 16.01 42.33 -29.71
N PHE A 671 16.33 41.89 -28.50
CA PHE A 671 16.03 42.65 -27.30
C PHE A 671 17.03 43.78 -27.10
N GLN A 672 16.53 45.01 -27.00
CA GLN A 672 17.34 46.20 -26.79
C GLN A 672 17.17 46.74 -25.38
N GLN A 673 18.26 46.72 -24.60
CA GLN A 673 18.27 47.13 -23.19
C GLN A 673 17.84 48.58 -22.99
N SER A 674 18.24 49.50 -23.87
CA SER A 674 17.96 50.93 -23.71
C SER A 674 16.49 51.31 -23.87
N SER A 675 15.69 50.45 -24.50
CA SER A 675 14.25 50.64 -24.70
C SER A 675 13.40 49.55 -24.04
N GLU A 676 14.01 48.65 -23.28
CA GLU A 676 13.40 47.45 -22.67
C GLU A 676 12.39 46.73 -23.58
N SER A 677 12.70 46.60 -24.87
CA SER A 677 11.76 46.10 -25.87
C SER A 677 12.45 45.33 -27.00
N CYS A 678 11.69 44.43 -27.62
CA CYS A 678 12.13 43.69 -28.80
C CYS A 678 11.98 44.56 -30.04
N VAL A 679 13.10 44.86 -30.68
CA VAL A 679 13.17 45.70 -31.88
C VAL A 679 13.56 44.88 -33.10
N SER A 680 13.16 45.34 -34.28
CA SER A 680 13.53 44.68 -35.53
C SER A 680 15.06 44.71 -35.74
N PRO A 681 15.62 43.77 -36.51
CA PRO A 681 17.03 43.76 -36.90
C PRO A 681 17.52 45.07 -37.55
N LEU A 682 16.65 45.79 -38.25
CA LEU A 682 16.99 47.03 -38.96
C LEU A 682 17.17 48.24 -38.02
N THR A 683 16.64 48.15 -36.80
CA THR A 683 16.61 49.23 -35.80
C THR A 683 17.45 48.93 -34.57
N PHE A 684 18.05 47.73 -34.50
CA PHE A 684 18.85 47.29 -33.36
C PHE A 684 20.22 47.97 -33.33
N VAL A 685 20.57 48.58 -32.19
CA VAL A 685 21.88 49.19 -31.97
C VAL A 685 22.68 48.33 -30.97
N PRO A 686 23.77 47.65 -31.39
CA PRO A 686 24.56 46.83 -30.49
C PRO A 686 25.36 47.69 -29.51
N THR A 687 25.17 47.47 -28.22
CA THR A 687 26.05 47.99 -27.17
C THR A 687 27.26 47.05 -27.02
N THR A 688 28.48 47.60 -26.87
CA THR A 688 29.73 46.80 -26.73
C THR A 688 30.49 47.17 -25.45
N PRO A 689 31.41 46.32 -24.93
CA PRO A 689 31.78 44.97 -25.41
C PRO A 689 31.53 43.82 -24.41
N ARG A 690 31.37 42.61 -24.96
CA ARG A 690 31.27 41.30 -24.29
C ARG A 690 32.36 41.04 -23.24
N PRO A 691 32.01 40.42 -22.11
CA PRO A 691 32.85 39.46 -21.42
C PRO A 691 32.42 38.01 -21.77
N GLY A 692 33.37 37.20 -22.25
CA GLY A 692 33.26 35.74 -22.29
C GLY A 692 32.80 35.16 -23.62
N THR A 693 33.76 34.65 -24.38
CA THR A 693 33.61 33.74 -25.52
C THR A 693 32.89 32.45 -25.12
N CYS A 694 31.74 32.17 -25.72
CA CYS A 694 31.09 30.85 -25.67
C CYS A 694 31.79 29.89 -26.65
N ASP A 695 33.01 29.48 -26.33
CA ASP A 695 33.68 28.38 -27.03
C ASP A 695 33.63 27.12 -26.15
N GLY A 696 32.95 26.07 -26.60
CA GLY A 696 33.21 24.71 -26.11
C GLY A 696 32.07 23.83 -25.58
N VAL A 697 30.82 23.91 -26.06
CA VAL A 697 29.81 22.85 -25.77
C VAL A 697 29.19 22.32 -27.07
N PRO A 698 29.31 21.00 -27.36
CA PRO A 698 28.60 20.38 -28.48
C PRO A 698 27.09 20.36 -28.24
N ALA A 699 26.33 20.55 -29.32
CA ALA A 699 24.89 20.39 -29.34
C ALA A 699 24.48 18.97 -28.93
N THR A 700 23.79 18.82 -27.79
CA THR A 700 22.68 17.88 -27.54
C THR A 700 22.32 17.88 -26.05
N ILE A 701 21.34 18.70 -25.67
CA ILE A 701 20.43 18.38 -24.56
C ILE A 701 19.03 18.62 -25.12
N THR A 702 18.49 17.58 -25.74
CA THR A 702 17.06 17.47 -26.02
C THR A 702 16.35 17.10 -24.72
N ASN A 703 15.68 18.07 -24.12
CA ASN A 703 14.59 17.81 -23.18
C ASN A 703 13.28 18.00 -23.99
N PRO A 704 12.40 16.99 -24.10
CA PRO A 704 11.23 17.08 -24.97
C PRO A 704 10.14 17.93 -24.29
N ALA A 705 10.02 19.19 -24.71
CA ALA A 705 8.79 19.96 -24.55
C ALA A 705 8.10 20.08 -25.92
N ILE A 706 6.97 19.37 -26.03
CA ILE A 706 5.71 19.78 -26.67
C ILE A 706 5.86 20.77 -27.85
N ILE A 707 5.74 20.23 -29.06
CA ILE A 707 5.57 20.99 -30.29
C ILE A 707 4.07 21.33 -30.44
N TRP A 708 3.71 22.61 -30.34
CA TRP A 708 2.47 23.13 -30.90
C TRP A 708 2.79 23.85 -32.22
N THR A 709 2.36 23.27 -33.34
CA THR A 709 2.32 23.96 -34.64
C THR A 709 1.02 24.75 -34.79
N GLN A 710 1.14 25.97 -35.29
CA GLN A 710 0.11 27.01 -35.42
C GLN A 710 -1.02 26.69 -36.43
N ALA A 711 -2.14 27.41 -36.23
CA ALA A 711 -3.40 27.44 -36.99
C ALA A 711 -3.31 27.95 -38.45
N PRO A 712 -4.44 27.94 -39.18
CA PRO A 712 -4.96 29.25 -39.62
C PRO A 712 -6.49 29.42 -39.57
N GLN A 713 -6.86 30.59 -39.02
CA GLN A 713 -7.96 31.55 -39.31
C GLN A 713 -9.22 31.12 -40.10
N THR A 714 -10.40 31.55 -39.62
CA THR A 714 -11.19 32.67 -40.20
C THR A 714 -12.51 32.96 -39.44
N ALA A 715 -12.87 34.26 -39.44
CA ALA A 715 -14.20 34.88 -39.32
C ALA A 715 -14.86 35.13 -37.94
N ALA A 716 -15.18 36.41 -37.71
CA ALA A 716 -16.18 36.96 -36.79
C ALA A 716 -17.30 37.65 -37.62
N PRO A 717 -18.35 38.26 -37.04
CA PRO A 717 -19.31 37.81 -36.02
C PRO A 717 -20.78 38.04 -36.47
N THR A 718 -21.80 37.49 -35.78
CA THR A 718 -23.15 38.11 -35.68
C THR A 718 -24.03 37.52 -34.56
N ASN A 719 -24.74 38.44 -33.90
CA ASN A 719 -25.76 38.39 -32.84
C ASN A 719 -26.74 37.20 -32.78
N GLY A 720 -27.16 36.88 -31.54
CA GLY A 720 -28.49 36.32 -31.26
C GLY A 720 -28.61 35.61 -29.90
N LEU A 721 -29.05 36.32 -28.85
CA LEU A 721 -29.72 35.68 -27.72
C LEU A 721 -31.07 35.10 -28.20
N PRO A 722 -31.52 33.97 -27.64
CA PRO A 722 -32.76 34.04 -26.89
C PRO A 722 -32.76 33.29 -25.56
N VAL A 723 -33.58 33.85 -24.67
CA VAL A 723 -33.97 33.43 -23.33
C VAL A 723 -34.73 32.10 -23.33
N ILE A 724 -34.50 31.24 -22.32
CA ILE A 724 -35.47 30.21 -21.88
C ILE A 724 -35.65 30.29 -20.36
N ASN A 725 -36.91 30.20 -19.97
CA ASN A 725 -37.52 30.48 -18.67
C ASN A 725 -37.14 29.54 -17.52
N THR A 726 -37.33 30.08 -16.32
CA THR A 726 -37.30 29.47 -14.97
C THR A 726 -38.11 28.17 -14.81
N PRO A 727 -37.64 27.18 -14.01
CA PRO A 727 -38.44 26.06 -13.57
C PRO A 727 -39.09 26.28 -12.20
N SER A 728 -40.36 25.88 -12.09
CA SER A 728 -41.11 25.72 -10.85
C SER A 728 -40.82 24.36 -10.19
N SER A 729 -40.49 24.39 -8.90
CA SER A 729 -40.86 23.42 -7.85
C SER A 729 -41.10 21.95 -8.26
N ASN A 730 -40.04 21.12 -8.19
CA ASN A 730 -39.97 19.76 -7.62
C ASN A 730 -38.90 18.91 -8.34
N GLY A 731 -37.88 18.48 -7.60
CA GLY A 731 -37.22 17.17 -7.79
C GLY A 731 -36.18 17.01 -8.91
N ALA A 732 -34.91 16.96 -8.48
CA ALA A 732 -33.78 16.20 -9.05
C ALA A 732 -33.21 16.58 -10.43
N TYR A 733 -31.99 17.13 -10.45
CA TYR A 733 -31.07 17.06 -11.59
C TYR A 733 -30.32 15.70 -11.60
N PRO A 734 -30.11 15.07 -12.75
CA PRO A 734 -29.68 13.67 -12.83
C PRO A 734 -28.16 13.52 -12.96
N PHE A 735 -27.32 14.08 -12.08
CA PHE A 735 -25.86 13.79 -12.12
C PHE A 735 -25.20 13.98 -10.74
N CYS A 736 -25.48 13.07 -9.78
CA CYS A 736 -24.55 12.63 -8.72
C CYS A 736 -25.30 11.69 -7.76
N ARG A 737 -25.01 10.38 -7.81
CA ARG A 737 -25.61 9.40 -6.87
C ARG A 737 -24.69 8.97 -5.72
N ASN A 738 -23.44 9.43 -5.65
CA ASN A 738 -22.47 9.02 -4.63
C ASN A 738 -21.58 10.17 -4.12
N CYS A 739 -22.16 11.29 -3.69
CA CYS A 739 -21.43 12.17 -2.78
C CYS A 739 -21.83 11.80 -1.35
N ALA A 740 -20.83 11.36 -0.57
CA ALA A 740 -20.91 11.25 0.87
C ALA A 740 -21.46 12.56 1.49
N LEU A 741 -22.18 12.44 2.60
CA LEU A 741 -22.73 13.54 3.39
C LEU A 741 -21.62 14.51 3.83
N TYR A 742 -21.23 15.44 2.96
CA TYR A 742 -20.49 16.64 3.32
C TYR A 742 -21.50 17.69 3.79
N THR A 743 -21.21 18.29 4.94
CA THR A 743 -21.88 19.50 5.44
C THR A 743 -22.02 20.52 4.31
N SER A 744 -23.22 21.08 4.15
CA SER A 744 -23.49 22.08 3.10
C SER A 744 -22.46 23.22 3.21
N PRO A 745 -21.74 23.57 2.13
CA PRO A 745 -20.73 24.63 2.18
C PRO A 745 -21.33 26.01 2.52
N CYS A 746 -22.65 26.19 2.40
CA CYS A 746 -23.36 27.40 2.83
C CYS A 746 -23.98 27.28 4.22
N ASP A 747 -23.24 26.71 5.18
CA ASP A 747 -23.67 26.72 6.57
C ASP A 747 -23.46 28.09 7.24
N ALA A 748 -24.09 28.26 8.41
CA ALA A 748 -24.06 29.52 9.14
C ALA A 748 -22.66 29.90 9.68
N GLU A 749 -21.71 28.98 9.69
CA GLU A 749 -20.34 29.22 10.15
C GLU A 749 -19.48 29.80 9.02
N HIS A 750 -19.58 29.23 7.81
CA HIS A 750 -18.92 29.76 6.61
C HIS A 750 -19.43 31.15 6.22
N ILE A 751 -20.73 31.40 6.35
CA ILE A 751 -21.33 32.73 6.08
C ILE A 751 -20.80 33.77 7.08
N ARG A 752 -20.64 33.42 8.36
CA ARG A 752 -20.04 34.31 9.37
C ARG A 752 -18.57 34.64 9.07
N GLN A 753 -17.86 33.71 8.45
CA GLN A 753 -16.46 33.88 8.03
C GLN A 753 -16.31 34.55 6.65
N MET A 754 -17.41 35.01 6.03
CA MET A 754 -17.45 35.54 4.65
C MET A 754 -16.84 34.61 3.59
N LYS A 755 -16.81 33.29 3.85
CA LYS A 755 -16.40 32.28 2.87
C LYS A 755 -17.60 31.91 2.01
N LEU A 756 -17.87 32.72 1.00
CA LEU A 756 -19.07 32.61 0.17
C LEU A 756 -18.84 31.89 -1.17
N TYR A 757 -17.63 31.39 -1.44
CA TYR A 757 -17.30 30.76 -2.73
C TYR A 757 -16.48 29.49 -2.52
N PHE A 758 -16.89 28.40 -3.16
CA PHE A 758 -16.29 27.08 -3.01
C PHE A 758 -16.03 26.44 -4.38
N PRO A 759 -14.81 25.93 -4.65
CA PRO A 759 -14.53 25.26 -5.91
C PRO A 759 -15.29 23.94 -6.01
N VAL A 760 -15.73 23.59 -7.23
CA VAL A 760 -16.29 22.26 -7.50
C VAL A 760 -15.12 21.29 -7.72
N LEU A 761 -15.00 20.29 -6.85
CA LEU A 761 -13.95 19.27 -6.96
C LEU A 761 -14.10 18.50 -8.29
N GLY A 762 -13.05 18.56 -9.12
CA GLY A 762 -13.01 17.92 -10.43
C GLY A 762 -13.44 18.80 -11.61
N ASP A 763 -13.93 20.03 -11.37
CA ASP A 763 -14.32 20.97 -12.44
C ASP A 763 -13.71 22.35 -12.20
N ARG A 764 -12.75 22.75 -13.06
CA ARG A 764 -12.02 24.02 -12.93
C ARG A 764 -12.80 25.23 -13.46
N HIS A 765 -13.95 25.03 -14.09
CA HIS A 765 -14.72 26.12 -14.71
C HIS A 765 -15.93 26.54 -13.88
N HIS A 766 -16.25 25.78 -12.82
CA HIS A 766 -17.44 25.99 -11.99
C HIS A 766 -17.10 26.14 -10.51
N TYR A 767 -17.83 27.02 -9.83
CA TYR A 767 -17.76 27.20 -8.39
C TYR A 767 -19.15 27.38 -7.79
N ILE A 768 -19.29 27.03 -6.51
CA ILE A 768 -20.51 27.21 -5.73
C ILE A 768 -20.39 28.54 -4.98
N GLN A 769 -21.34 29.44 -5.21
CA GLN A 769 -21.52 30.69 -4.49
C GLN A 769 -22.63 30.54 -3.44
N CYS A 770 -22.38 31.00 -2.22
CA CYS A 770 -23.34 31.14 -1.15
C CYS A 770 -23.83 32.58 -1.06
N ASP A 771 -25.13 32.78 -0.87
CA ASP A 771 -25.63 34.06 -0.38
C ASP A 771 -25.62 34.12 1.17
N LEU A 772 -25.83 35.32 1.70
CA LEU A 772 -25.87 35.56 3.16
C LEU A 772 -27.07 34.90 3.85
N THR A 773 -27.99 34.29 3.11
CA THR A 773 -29.16 33.57 3.62
C THR A 773 -28.99 32.05 3.59
N GLY A 774 -27.87 31.54 3.06
CA GLY A 774 -27.56 30.11 3.00
C GLY A 774 -27.99 29.41 1.71
N HIS A 775 -28.40 30.15 0.68
CA HIS A 775 -28.71 29.56 -0.62
C HIS A 775 -27.45 29.40 -1.49
N MET A 776 -27.38 28.26 -2.20
CA MET A 776 -26.30 27.88 -3.11
C MET A 776 -26.64 28.22 -4.56
N TYR A 777 -25.66 28.78 -5.27
CA TYR A 777 -25.70 29.06 -6.71
C TYR A 777 -24.47 28.47 -7.39
N LEU A 778 -24.64 27.76 -8.51
CA LEU A 778 -23.51 27.31 -9.33
C LEU A 778 -23.18 28.37 -10.36
N GLN A 779 -21.92 28.81 -10.45
CA GLN A 779 -21.46 29.85 -11.36
C GLN A 779 -20.33 29.33 -12.25
N THR A 780 -20.27 29.82 -13.48
CA THR A 780 -19.28 29.43 -14.50
C THR A 780 -18.35 30.61 -14.81
N CYS A 781 -17.03 30.40 -14.77
CA CYS A 781 -16.07 31.43 -15.17
C CYS A 781 -16.09 31.66 -16.69
N THR A 782 -16.25 32.90 -17.14
CA THR A 782 -16.14 33.25 -18.58
C THR A 782 -15.09 34.36 -18.80
N ASN A 783 -14.37 34.28 -19.94
CA ASN A 783 -13.19 35.09 -20.25
C ASN A 783 -13.45 36.55 -20.66
N ASN A 784 -14.66 37.07 -20.49
CA ASN A 784 -14.99 38.44 -20.91
C ASN A 784 -15.19 39.32 -19.67
N GLY A 785 -14.10 39.99 -19.25
CA GLY A 785 -14.15 40.98 -18.21
C GLY A 785 -15.11 42.12 -18.56
N LEU A 786 -16.12 42.31 -17.72
CA LEU A 786 -16.71 43.57 -17.26
C LEU A 786 -17.84 43.22 -16.28
N ASP A 787 -17.53 43.29 -14.98
CA ASP A 787 -18.39 43.94 -13.98
C ASP A 787 -17.51 44.26 -12.74
N TYR A 788 -17.16 45.54 -12.64
CA TYR A 788 -16.55 46.23 -11.49
C TYR A 788 -17.60 46.28 -10.35
N PHE A 789 -17.35 46.09 -9.05
CA PHE A 789 -16.27 46.51 -8.15
C PHE A 789 -16.13 45.57 -6.93
N ASP A 790 -14.87 45.21 -6.62
CA ASP A 790 -14.20 45.01 -5.30
C ASP A 790 -14.95 44.32 -4.14
N PRO A 791 -14.63 43.04 -3.84
CA PRO A 791 -13.81 42.73 -2.65
C PRO A 791 -12.89 41.50 -2.84
N ILE A 792 -11.62 41.59 -2.42
CA ILE A 792 -10.64 40.47 -2.38
C ILE A 792 -10.52 39.75 -3.73
N THR A 793 -9.79 40.34 -4.67
CA THR A 793 -9.64 39.86 -6.04
C THR A 793 -8.89 38.51 -6.13
N PHE A 794 -9.65 37.44 -6.40
CA PHE A 794 -9.16 36.16 -6.91
C PHE A 794 -9.08 36.22 -8.44
N THR A 795 -7.87 36.13 -9.01
CA THR A 795 -7.65 35.94 -10.45
C THR A 795 -7.32 34.46 -10.71
N CYS A 796 -8.10 33.80 -11.56
CA CYS A 796 -7.77 32.45 -12.03
C CYS A 796 -6.49 32.50 -12.89
N VAL A 797 -5.43 31.83 -12.45
CA VAL A 797 -4.23 31.55 -13.23
C VAL A 797 -3.98 30.04 -13.17
N ASP A 798 -3.48 29.45 -14.26
CA ASP A 798 -3.22 28.01 -14.41
C ASP A 798 -2.38 27.43 -13.26
N GLY A 799 -3.07 26.86 -12.26
CA GLY A 799 -2.48 26.17 -11.12
C GLY A 799 -3.12 26.58 -9.80
N GLY A 800 -4.23 25.92 -9.43
CA GLY A 800 -4.77 25.84 -8.06
C GLY A 800 -5.25 27.16 -7.43
N LEU A 801 -6.50 27.18 -6.95
CA LEU A 801 -6.98 28.24 -6.05
C LEU A 801 -6.19 28.18 -4.72
N ALA A 802 -5.33 29.16 -4.48
CA ALA A 802 -4.71 29.38 -3.18
C ALA A 802 -5.55 30.40 -2.40
N VAL A 803 -6.03 30.01 -1.21
CA VAL A 803 -6.63 30.91 -0.22
C VAL A 803 -5.52 31.33 0.72
N ASP A 804 -5.02 32.56 0.58
CA ASP A 804 -4.11 33.14 1.57
C ASP A 804 -4.91 33.61 2.78
N ASN A 805 -4.45 33.23 3.96
CA ASN A 805 -5.16 33.39 5.22
C ASN A 805 -4.18 33.94 6.25
N GLN A 806 -3.82 35.23 6.15
CA GLN A 806 -3.24 35.99 7.27
C GLN A 806 -3.81 37.42 7.38
N LEU A 807 -4.38 37.67 8.56
CA LEU A 807 -4.98 38.92 9.03
C LEU A 807 -3.91 39.98 9.37
N GLY A 808 -4.22 41.26 9.12
CA GLY A 808 -3.85 42.33 10.05
C GLY A 808 -3.41 43.68 9.46
N ARG A 809 -4.34 44.53 9.01
CA ARG A 809 -4.66 45.87 9.56
C ARG A 809 -5.53 46.68 8.60
#